data_AF-A0A8H9WK46-F1
#
_entry.id   AF-A0A8H9WK46-F1
#
_cell.length_a   1.000
_cell.length_b   1.000
_cell.length_c   1.000
_cell.angle_alpha   90.00
_cell.angle_beta   90.00
_cell.angle_gamma   90.00
#
_symmetry.space_group_name_H-M   'P 1'
#
loop_
_entity.id
_entity.type
_entity.pdbx_description
1 polymer ?
#
loop_
_entity_poly.entity_id
_entity_poly.type
_entity_poly.pdbx_seq_one_letter_code
_entity_poly.pdbx_strand_id
1 'polypeptide(L)'
;MQTPFPTLMELVRLICNAFDAGRPIKKELDNKVTDLYVTLPEAMEYFSRPELKNDFIWILGNSENRLGEFVAIVESGLRSYIDWIKNVDANGMSRDQMTPIIFGDFARRLLEGSYPMVASSYPVSIFDEESGLVSYALPSLLAILRKESLAWQAMLKHITKQQSDMIGSWERGDHIPDLSSLKGLLNHPGMENERSAVILARAWDYIIRDLNQAGSDPSTWSEISIQNSLFLLRDEVNDCIKDMLPSASIIERYFKKDGVNINDVEAAIHDLRSLIQNSNNPHFSDLYCDRALAQVRAQQESFDECLSLHKRAVEKAMYRGCDNIELLLNEAISAAAAIGPDRVFCKQLRKAQILFDFAVTFESKNYSSSKYSDHIQDWQIERYAEAFIGTHNSEKLKAPRTASGPIAMLLEDMDNIRYDFRKPDKIISLKTQFGQKRMPQLACAVYFSHWDDFLKLLESGASVDVLTSSEESPLLLAIERMSPDTPPYRWDIRYFEKLSSIPHKRETMDQITSKKRLSILHSAVNSGNPDVVEKIIDMGCSIDLISTTNKCSPLHLAVRNIGCTLNSEAFLSQLKNATLDTEQVDAIIRYTNNLTNSDSIGRFIRSSPEESLEAEIMEATRQCIVDSHMSIPVENRLKIIDLLIENGASINLEHSYPINGYTPLMLAVEDGALEVVEKMLKFGGDPKKTHYQPVLGRHLNCFDLAKLWHRKEIFQLLGSQLVGS
;
A
#
# COMPACT_ATOMS: atom_id res chain seq x y z
N MET A 1 -14.02 2.12 26.33
CA MET A 1 -14.94 0.98 26.24
C MET A 1 -14.31 0.01 25.25
N GLN A 2 -14.18 -1.28 25.59
CA GLN A 2 -13.55 -2.26 24.71
C GLN A 2 -14.42 -2.46 23.45
N THR A 3 -13.80 -2.47 22.27
CA THR A 3 -14.48 -2.76 20.99
C THR A 3 -14.78 -4.25 20.89
N PRO A 4 -15.83 -4.69 20.17
CA PRO A 4 -16.10 -6.12 19.96
C PRO A 4 -14.98 -6.81 19.18
N PHE A 5 -14.34 -6.11 18.23
CA PHE A 5 -13.20 -6.60 17.46
C PHE A 5 -11.86 -6.08 18.00
N PRO A 6 -10.81 -6.92 18.06
CA PRO A 6 -9.47 -6.47 18.45
C PRO A 6 -8.87 -5.46 17.49
N THR A 7 -8.17 -4.46 18.00
CA THR A 7 -7.34 -3.60 17.16
C THR A 7 -6.17 -4.40 16.59
N LEU A 8 -5.58 -3.93 15.47
CA LEU A 8 -4.38 -4.59 14.94
C LEU A 8 -3.25 -4.66 15.97
N MET A 9 -3.07 -3.60 16.77
CA MET A 9 -2.03 -3.58 17.79
C MET A 9 -2.36 -4.48 18.98
N GLU A 10 -3.64 -4.72 19.30
CA GLU A 10 -4.00 -5.78 20.24
C GLU A 10 -3.56 -7.17 19.73
N LEU A 11 -3.73 -7.44 18.43
CA LEU A 11 -3.28 -8.70 17.80
C LEU A 11 -1.75 -8.81 17.72
N VAL A 12 -1.04 -7.75 17.33
CA VAL A 12 0.44 -7.72 17.34
C VAL A 12 0.96 -7.96 18.76
N ARG A 13 0.34 -7.32 19.76
CA ARG A 13 0.70 -7.53 21.16
C ARG A 13 0.41 -8.96 21.63
N LEU A 14 -0.72 -9.55 21.22
CA LEU A 14 -1.05 -10.96 21.50
C LEU A 14 0.04 -11.88 20.93
N ILE A 15 0.47 -11.67 19.69
CA ILE A 15 1.58 -12.43 19.08
C ILE A 15 2.88 -12.24 19.88
N CYS A 16 3.26 -11.00 20.19
CA CYS A 16 4.48 -10.74 20.96
C CYS A 16 4.46 -11.44 22.33
N ASN A 17 3.33 -11.36 23.04
CA ASN A 17 3.16 -12.01 24.35
C ASN A 17 3.13 -13.55 24.24
N ALA A 18 2.54 -14.10 23.17
CA ALA A 18 2.51 -15.52 22.88
C ALA A 18 3.91 -16.08 22.57
N PHE A 19 4.82 -15.29 22.02
CA PHE A 19 6.21 -15.70 21.83
C PHE A 19 7.16 -15.22 22.95
N ASP A 20 6.67 -14.41 23.90
CA ASP A 20 7.47 -13.66 24.89
C ASP A 20 8.64 -12.90 24.26
N ALA A 21 8.38 -12.34 23.07
CA ALA A 21 9.32 -11.60 22.26
C ALA A 21 9.12 -10.08 22.44
N GLY A 22 10.19 -9.31 22.22
CA GLY A 22 10.09 -7.85 22.16
C GLY A 22 9.89 -7.16 23.52
N ARG A 23 10.37 -7.77 24.62
CA ARG A 23 10.32 -7.17 25.96
C ARG A 23 10.75 -5.69 26.03
N PRO A 24 11.81 -5.24 25.33
CA PRO A 24 12.23 -3.83 25.35
C PRO A 24 11.17 -2.85 24.83
N ILE A 25 10.31 -3.29 23.90
CA ILE A 25 9.31 -2.42 23.28
C ILE A 25 7.90 -2.62 23.85
N LYS A 26 7.73 -3.48 24.86
CA LYS A 26 6.42 -3.83 25.44
C LYS A 26 5.61 -2.60 25.87
N LYS A 27 6.24 -1.64 26.53
CA LYS A 27 5.57 -0.40 26.97
C LYS A 27 5.06 0.43 25.79
N GLU A 28 5.79 0.43 24.67
CA GLU A 28 5.37 1.12 23.45
C GLU A 28 4.16 0.43 22.83
N LEU A 29 4.20 -0.90 22.72
CA LEU A 29 3.06 -1.71 22.25
C LEU A 29 1.81 -1.46 23.11
N ASP A 30 1.95 -1.49 24.44
CA ASP A 30 0.86 -1.25 25.39
C ASP A 30 0.26 0.16 25.26
N ASN A 31 1.05 1.16 24.87
CA ASN A 31 0.52 2.51 24.59
C ASN A 31 -0.20 2.58 23.23
N LYS A 32 0.20 1.73 22.27
CA LYS A 32 -0.30 1.73 20.90
C LYS A 32 -1.58 0.90 20.70
N VAL A 33 -1.92 -0.02 21.60
CA VAL A 33 -3.15 -0.84 21.48
C VAL A 33 -4.45 -0.01 21.43
N THR A 34 -4.45 1.20 22.00
CA THR A 34 -5.60 2.11 21.98
C THR A 34 -5.69 2.95 20.71
N ASP A 35 -4.67 2.94 19.85
CA ASP A 35 -4.67 3.66 18.57
C ASP A 35 -5.49 2.87 17.55
N LEU A 36 -6.72 3.31 17.33
CA LEU A 36 -7.67 2.68 16.40
C LEU A 36 -7.25 2.80 14.93
N TYR A 37 -6.27 3.66 14.62
CA TYR A 37 -5.92 4.05 13.25
C TYR A 37 -4.56 3.49 12.80
N VAL A 38 -4.01 2.49 13.50
CA VAL A 38 -2.76 1.85 13.06
C VAL A 38 -3.01 1.10 11.76
N THR A 39 -2.24 1.41 10.72
CA THR A 39 -2.33 0.72 9.43
C THR A 39 -1.64 -0.63 9.49
N LEU A 40 -2.00 -1.56 8.60
CA LEU A 40 -1.30 -2.85 8.52
C LEU A 40 0.23 -2.67 8.28
N PRO A 41 0.70 -1.84 7.33
CA PRO A 41 2.14 -1.60 7.19
C PRO A 41 2.82 -1.06 8.45
N GLU A 42 2.19 -0.12 9.17
CA GLU A 42 2.70 0.38 10.47
C GLU A 42 2.76 -0.73 11.53
N ALA A 43 1.77 -1.62 11.58
CA ALA A 43 1.79 -2.78 12.47
C ALA A 43 2.94 -3.76 12.12
N MET A 44 3.19 -3.97 10.83
CA MET A 44 4.25 -4.88 10.35
C MET A 44 5.66 -4.33 10.56
N GLU A 45 5.86 -3.00 10.62
CA GLU A 45 7.16 -2.38 10.93
C GLU A 45 7.75 -2.92 12.25
N TYR A 46 6.91 -3.28 13.22
CA TYR A 46 7.37 -3.83 14.51
C TYR A 46 8.18 -5.12 14.38
N PHE A 47 7.80 -6.01 13.46
CA PHE A 47 8.54 -7.26 13.23
C PHE A 47 9.88 -7.04 12.53
N SER A 48 10.08 -5.87 11.92
CA SER A 48 11.35 -5.47 11.30
C SER A 48 12.31 -4.79 12.28
N ARG A 49 11.84 -4.39 13.48
CA ARG A 49 12.68 -3.72 14.48
C ARG A 49 13.74 -4.66 15.06
N PRO A 50 14.98 -4.20 15.29
CA PRO A 50 16.06 -5.06 15.78
C PRO A 50 15.72 -5.86 17.03
N GLU A 51 14.95 -5.29 17.96
CA GLU A 51 14.58 -5.92 19.22
C GLU A 51 13.73 -7.18 19.02
N LEU A 52 12.70 -7.09 18.16
CA LEU A 52 11.86 -8.25 17.80
C LEU A 52 12.53 -9.16 16.79
N LYS A 53 13.20 -8.58 15.80
CA LYS A 53 13.94 -9.32 14.77
C LYS A 53 14.90 -10.32 15.41
N ASN A 54 15.68 -9.87 16.41
CA ASN A 54 16.66 -10.71 17.10
C ASN A 54 16.02 -11.84 17.92
N ASP A 55 14.91 -11.56 18.62
CA ASP A 55 14.19 -12.60 19.36
C ASP A 55 13.62 -13.65 18.40
N PHE A 56 12.98 -13.25 17.30
CA PHE A 56 12.43 -14.18 16.33
C PHE A 56 13.49 -14.94 15.53
N ILE A 57 14.64 -14.34 15.22
CA ILE A 57 15.78 -15.08 14.62
C ILE A 57 16.24 -16.20 15.55
N TRP A 58 16.32 -15.92 16.85
CA TRP A 58 16.67 -16.93 17.85
C TRP A 58 15.59 -18.03 17.93
N ILE A 59 14.31 -17.65 17.96
CA ILE A 59 13.17 -18.58 18.01
C ILE A 59 13.17 -19.53 16.79
N LEU A 60 13.36 -18.98 15.58
CA LEU A 60 13.15 -19.68 14.30
C LEU A 60 14.41 -20.40 13.76
N GLY A 61 15.59 -20.16 14.35
CA GLY A 61 16.81 -20.92 14.01
C GLY A 61 17.81 -20.25 13.07
N ASN A 62 18.17 -18.99 13.32
CA ASN A 62 19.32 -18.28 12.72
C ASN A 62 19.30 -18.07 11.18
N SER A 63 18.20 -18.33 10.47
CA SER A 63 18.06 -17.98 9.05
C SER A 63 17.09 -16.80 8.86
N GLU A 64 17.54 -15.74 8.20
CA GLU A 64 16.66 -14.61 7.83
C GLU A 64 15.46 -15.04 6.98
N ASN A 65 15.62 -16.12 6.19
CA ASN A 65 14.54 -16.70 5.37
C ASN A 65 13.32 -17.14 6.20
N ARG A 66 13.53 -17.89 7.29
CA ARG A 66 12.43 -18.35 8.16
C ARG A 66 11.72 -17.20 8.87
N LEU A 67 12.44 -16.13 9.21
CA LEU A 67 11.81 -14.93 9.74
C LEU A 67 10.90 -14.30 8.69
N GLY A 68 11.36 -14.19 7.44
CA GLY A 68 10.54 -13.70 6.34
C GLY A 68 9.26 -14.50 6.14
N GLU A 69 9.35 -15.84 6.18
CA GLU A 69 8.20 -16.74 6.11
C GLU A 69 7.21 -16.51 7.26
N PHE A 70 7.71 -16.41 8.50
CA PHE A 70 6.87 -16.12 9.67
C PHE A 70 6.17 -14.76 9.56
N VAL A 71 6.90 -13.71 9.18
CA VAL A 71 6.34 -12.37 9.01
C VAL A 71 5.28 -12.35 7.91
N ALA A 72 5.50 -13.07 6.80
CA ALA A 72 4.51 -13.20 5.74
C ALA A 72 3.23 -13.92 6.21
N ILE A 73 3.37 -14.95 7.04
CA ILE A 73 2.22 -15.64 7.65
C ILE A 73 1.44 -14.69 8.58
N VAL A 74 2.14 -13.95 9.44
CA VAL A 74 1.50 -12.95 10.32
C VAL A 74 0.75 -11.91 9.50
N GLU A 75 1.39 -11.37 8.46
CA GLU A 75 0.76 -10.38 7.58
C GLU A 75 -0.49 -10.95 6.90
N SER A 76 -0.41 -12.17 6.35
CA SER A 76 -1.54 -12.86 5.72
C SER A 76 -2.72 -13.07 6.69
N GLY A 77 -2.41 -13.46 7.94
CA GLY A 77 -3.41 -13.61 9.00
C GLY A 77 -4.09 -12.29 9.36
N LEU A 78 -3.31 -11.20 9.52
CA LEU A 78 -3.87 -9.89 9.81
C LEU A 78 -4.69 -9.31 8.65
N ARG A 79 -4.27 -9.54 7.39
CA ARG A 79 -5.06 -9.17 6.19
C ARG A 79 -6.40 -9.90 6.17
N SER A 80 -6.36 -11.21 6.38
CA SER A 80 -7.57 -12.04 6.44
C SER A 80 -8.54 -11.58 7.52
N TYR A 81 -8.02 -11.19 8.69
CA TYR A 81 -8.81 -10.64 9.78
C TYR A 81 -9.47 -9.31 9.40
N ILE A 82 -8.73 -8.39 8.76
CA ILE A 82 -9.27 -7.11 8.27
C ILE A 82 -10.40 -7.35 7.27
N ASP A 83 -10.22 -8.25 6.31
CA ASP A 83 -11.25 -8.57 5.31
C ASP A 83 -12.48 -9.23 5.93
N TRP A 84 -12.29 -10.02 6.99
CA TRP A 84 -13.40 -10.62 7.70
C TRP A 84 -14.24 -9.58 8.47
N ILE A 85 -13.62 -8.68 9.25
CA ILE A 85 -14.36 -7.68 10.03
C ILE A 85 -15.11 -6.69 9.12
N LYS A 86 -14.64 -6.45 7.89
CA LYS A 86 -15.35 -5.64 6.87
C LYS A 86 -16.67 -6.24 6.40
N ASN A 87 -17.02 -7.46 6.79
CA ASN A 87 -18.27 -8.12 6.42
C ASN A 87 -19.16 -8.43 7.63
N VAL A 88 -18.80 -7.91 8.81
CA VAL A 88 -19.51 -8.17 10.06
C VAL A 88 -19.81 -6.88 10.81
N ASP A 89 -21.09 -6.53 10.90
CA ASP A 89 -21.56 -5.57 11.90
C ASP A 89 -21.63 -6.26 13.26
N ALA A 90 -20.86 -5.74 14.21
CA ALA A 90 -20.81 -6.18 15.60
C ALA A 90 -21.38 -5.13 16.57
N ASN A 91 -22.16 -4.17 16.08
CA ASN A 91 -22.90 -3.26 16.94
C ASN A 91 -23.91 -4.04 17.81
N GLY A 92 -23.89 -3.83 19.12
CA GLY A 92 -24.69 -4.63 20.06
C GLY A 92 -24.03 -5.94 20.51
N MET A 93 -22.84 -6.27 20.01
CA MET A 93 -22.09 -7.46 20.44
C MET A 93 -20.97 -7.11 21.43
N SER A 94 -20.71 -8.01 22.37
CA SER A 94 -19.59 -7.89 23.31
C SER A 94 -18.31 -8.53 22.77
N ARG A 95 -17.16 -8.15 23.35
CA ARG A 95 -15.88 -8.82 23.08
C ARG A 95 -15.92 -10.31 23.41
N ASP A 96 -16.55 -10.68 24.51
CA ASP A 96 -16.58 -12.05 25.00
C ASP A 96 -17.37 -12.97 24.07
N GLN A 97 -18.44 -12.46 23.46
CA GLN A 97 -19.21 -13.18 22.43
C GLN A 97 -18.41 -13.36 21.13
N MET A 98 -17.63 -12.35 20.72
CA MET A 98 -16.87 -12.38 19.47
C MET A 98 -15.57 -13.19 19.57
N THR A 99 -14.95 -13.27 20.74
CA THR A 99 -13.63 -13.89 20.94
C THR A 99 -13.59 -15.37 20.51
N PRO A 100 -14.55 -16.24 20.89
CA PRO A 100 -14.56 -17.63 20.43
C PRO A 100 -14.70 -17.78 18.92
N ILE A 101 -15.47 -16.88 18.27
CA ILE A 101 -15.67 -16.89 16.82
C ILE A 101 -14.38 -16.51 16.09
N ILE A 102 -13.71 -15.45 16.56
CA ILE A 102 -12.42 -14.99 16.02
C ILE A 102 -11.35 -16.07 16.20
N PHE A 103 -11.30 -16.68 17.39
CA PHE A 103 -10.38 -17.78 17.67
C PHE A 103 -10.65 -18.98 16.75
N GLY A 104 -11.92 -19.35 16.56
CA GLY A 104 -12.33 -20.43 15.68
C GLY A 104 -11.89 -20.23 14.23
N ASP A 105 -12.08 -19.04 13.66
CA ASP A 105 -11.61 -18.75 12.29
C ASP A 105 -10.09 -18.86 12.17
N PHE A 106 -9.35 -18.32 13.15
CA PHE A 106 -7.90 -18.42 13.17
C PHE A 106 -7.42 -19.86 13.31
N ALA A 107 -8.00 -20.62 14.24
CA ALA A 107 -7.64 -22.02 14.51
C ALA A 107 -7.98 -22.95 13.33
N ARG A 108 -9.13 -22.73 12.65
CA ARG A 108 -9.50 -23.45 11.42
C ARG A 108 -8.44 -23.30 10.33
N ARG A 109 -8.03 -22.06 10.02
CA ARG A 109 -7.04 -21.80 8.96
C ARG A 109 -5.69 -22.45 9.27
N LEU A 110 -5.35 -22.57 10.56
CA LEU A 110 -4.17 -23.31 11.00
C LEU A 110 -4.29 -24.81 10.73
N LEU A 111 -5.43 -25.42 11.05
CA LEU A 111 -5.73 -26.84 10.81
C LEU A 111 -5.71 -27.22 9.33
N GLU A 112 -6.17 -26.33 8.46
CA GLU A 112 -6.17 -26.52 7.01
C GLU A 112 -4.76 -26.46 6.39
N GLY A 113 -3.72 -26.22 7.20
CA GLY A 113 -2.33 -26.14 6.73
C GLY A 113 -2.01 -24.81 6.02
N SER A 114 -2.90 -23.82 6.10
CA SER A 114 -2.70 -22.50 5.48
C SER A 114 -1.57 -21.70 6.14
N TYR A 115 -1.17 -22.09 7.36
CA TYR A 115 -0.08 -21.50 8.13
C TYR A 115 0.83 -22.60 8.68
N PRO A 116 1.88 -23.01 7.95
CA PRO A 116 2.87 -23.94 8.48
C PRO A 116 3.66 -23.23 9.58
N MET A 117 3.18 -23.29 10.82
CA MET A 117 3.94 -22.86 11.97
C MET A 117 5.10 -23.83 12.16
N VAL A 118 6.33 -23.33 12.03
CA VAL A 118 7.53 -24.15 11.93
C VAL A 118 7.82 -24.87 13.25
N ALA A 119 7.60 -26.19 13.22
CA ALA A 119 8.47 -27.19 13.85
C ALA A 119 8.38 -28.48 13.00
N SER A 120 9.16 -28.58 11.92
CA SER A 120 9.08 -29.72 10.98
C SER A 120 9.47 -31.07 11.59
N SER A 121 10.05 -31.08 12.80
CA SER A 121 10.61 -32.28 13.43
C SER A 121 9.76 -32.86 14.56
N TYR A 122 8.86 -32.07 15.18
CA TYR A 122 8.01 -32.52 16.29
C TYR A 122 6.62 -31.93 16.16
N PRO A 123 5.55 -32.75 16.25
CA PRO A 123 4.19 -32.25 16.15
C PRO A 123 3.83 -31.43 17.39
N VAL A 124 3.31 -30.22 17.16
CA VAL A 124 2.71 -29.37 18.19
C VAL A 124 1.20 -29.41 18.01
N SER A 125 0.50 -30.08 18.91
CA SER A 125 -0.96 -30.22 18.87
C SER A 125 -1.58 -29.46 20.03
N ILE A 126 -2.64 -28.70 19.74
CA ILE A 126 -3.52 -28.09 20.76
C ILE A 126 -4.72 -29.00 21.08
N PHE A 127 -4.78 -30.21 20.56
CA PHE A 127 -5.87 -31.15 20.81
C PHE A 127 -5.42 -32.23 21.77
N ASP A 128 -6.28 -32.50 22.73
CA ASP A 128 -6.16 -33.68 23.58
C ASP A 128 -6.50 -34.94 22.77
N GLU A 129 -5.63 -35.95 22.84
CA GLU A 129 -5.74 -37.17 22.01
C GLU A 129 -6.98 -38.02 22.36
N GLU A 130 -7.46 -37.95 23.61
CA GLU A 130 -8.59 -38.76 24.08
C GLU A 130 -9.94 -38.09 23.80
N SER A 131 -10.05 -36.79 24.11
CA SER A 131 -11.30 -36.05 23.99
C SER A 131 -11.49 -35.35 22.64
N GLY A 132 -10.40 -35.09 21.90
CA GLY A 132 -10.41 -34.29 20.68
C GLY A 132 -10.68 -32.80 20.89
N LEU A 133 -10.81 -32.35 22.15
CA LEU A 133 -11.06 -30.96 22.52
C LEU A 133 -9.75 -30.17 22.62
N VAL A 134 -9.86 -28.84 22.61
CA VAL A 134 -8.70 -27.95 22.82
C VAL A 134 -8.11 -28.14 24.22
N SER A 135 -6.80 -28.36 24.27
CA SER A 135 -5.98 -28.50 25.46
C SER A 135 -4.63 -27.78 25.29
N TYR A 136 -3.81 -27.81 26.33
CA TYR A 136 -2.48 -27.21 26.31
C TYR A 136 -1.50 -28.08 25.50
N ALA A 137 -0.78 -27.44 24.58
CA ALA A 137 0.15 -28.09 23.68
C ALA A 137 1.49 -28.44 24.34
N LEU A 138 1.93 -27.63 25.31
CA LEU A 138 3.25 -27.82 25.91
C LEU A 138 3.38 -29.14 26.68
N PRO A 139 2.42 -29.56 27.54
CA PRO A 139 2.48 -30.86 28.20
C PRO A 139 2.64 -32.04 27.21
N SER A 140 1.82 -32.07 26.16
CA SER A 140 1.83 -33.12 25.14
C SER A 140 3.15 -33.15 24.37
N LEU A 141 3.65 -31.98 23.95
CA LEU A 141 4.95 -31.88 23.27
C LEU A 141 6.10 -32.36 24.17
N LEU A 142 6.13 -31.97 25.45
CA LEU A 142 7.20 -32.38 26.38
C LEU A 142 7.23 -33.90 26.58
N ALA A 143 6.06 -34.56 26.59
CA ALA A 143 5.97 -36.02 26.61
C ALA A 143 6.60 -36.66 25.35
N ILE A 144 6.35 -36.08 24.17
CA ILE A 144 6.96 -36.52 22.90
C ILE A 144 8.48 -36.31 22.93
N LEU A 145 8.95 -35.12 23.32
CA LEU A 145 10.39 -34.81 23.37
C LEU A 145 11.15 -35.72 24.32
N ARG A 146 10.57 -36.10 25.46
CA ARG A 146 11.15 -37.09 26.38
C ARG A 146 11.34 -38.46 25.75
N LYS A 147 10.47 -38.85 24.82
CA LYS A 147 10.50 -40.17 24.17
C LYS A 147 11.36 -40.17 22.91
N GLU A 148 11.30 -39.10 22.12
CA GLU A 148 11.77 -39.10 20.72
C GLU A 148 12.99 -38.20 20.47
N SER A 149 13.23 -37.16 21.29
CA SER A 149 14.38 -36.27 21.10
C SER A 149 15.60 -36.76 21.90
N LEU A 150 16.62 -37.22 21.19
CA LEU A 150 17.92 -37.54 21.80
C LEU A 150 18.59 -36.31 22.41
N ALA A 151 18.44 -35.13 21.79
CA ALA A 151 19.00 -33.89 22.28
C ALA A 151 18.32 -33.45 23.59
N TRP A 152 16.99 -33.55 23.67
CA TRP A 152 16.21 -33.30 24.88
C TRP A 152 16.60 -34.27 26.00
N GLN A 153 16.66 -35.57 25.71
CA GLN A 153 17.09 -36.60 26.67
C GLN A 153 18.51 -36.38 27.19
N ALA A 154 19.44 -35.94 26.32
CA ALA A 154 20.80 -35.61 26.71
C ALA A 154 20.83 -34.39 27.63
N MET A 155 20.10 -33.33 27.27
CA MET A 155 19.98 -32.11 28.08
C MET A 155 19.47 -32.43 29.50
N LEU A 156 18.40 -33.24 29.63
CA LEU A 156 17.81 -33.62 30.91
C LEU A 156 18.81 -34.31 31.88
N LYS A 157 19.92 -34.88 31.41
CA LYS A 157 20.95 -35.48 32.27
C LYS A 157 21.85 -34.45 32.97
N HIS A 158 21.87 -33.22 32.45
CA HIS A 158 22.80 -32.16 32.87
C HIS A 158 22.11 -30.93 33.46
N ILE A 159 20.78 -30.97 33.63
CA ILE A 159 20.02 -29.87 34.23
C ILE A 159 20.16 -29.84 35.76
N THR A 160 20.03 -28.64 36.32
CA THR A 160 19.97 -28.42 37.78
C THR A 160 18.62 -28.85 38.36
N LYS A 161 18.54 -29.02 39.68
CA LYS A 161 17.27 -29.29 40.38
C LYS A 161 16.22 -28.21 40.08
N GLN A 162 16.61 -26.94 40.09
CA GLN A 162 15.71 -25.82 39.77
C GLN A 162 15.14 -25.93 38.35
N GLN A 163 15.98 -26.28 37.36
CA GLN A 163 15.52 -26.51 35.99
C GLN A 163 14.60 -27.74 35.88
N SER A 164 14.88 -28.80 36.64
CA SER A 164 14.01 -29.99 36.70
C SER A 164 12.64 -29.68 37.30
N ASP A 165 12.59 -28.93 38.40
CA ASP A 165 11.33 -28.52 39.04
C ASP A 165 10.52 -27.62 38.10
N MET A 166 11.19 -26.74 37.35
CA MET A 166 10.61 -25.87 36.34
C MET A 166 10.03 -26.65 35.15
N ILE A 167 10.77 -27.60 34.57
CA ILE A 167 10.24 -28.47 33.50
C ILE A 167 9.04 -29.26 34.00
N GLY A 168 9.09 -29.77 35.23
CA GLY A 168 7.97 -30.50 35.83
C GLY A 168 6.70 -29.66 35.99
N SER A 169 6.80 -28.34 36.21
CA SER A 169 5.62 -27.46 36.24
C SER A 169 5.04 -27.21 34.85
N TRP A 170 5.88 -27.16 33.81
CA TRP A 170 5.44 -27.05 32.42
C TRP A 170 4.72 -28.32 31.96
N GLU A 171 5.20 -29.50 32.38
CA GLU A 171 4.59 -30.80 32.08
C GLU A 171 3.20 -30.97 32.69
N ARG A 172 2.95 -30.34 33.84
CA ARG A 172 1.61 -30.32 34.44
C ARG A 172 0.70 -29.24 33.87
N GLY A 173 1.24 -28.34 33.05
CA GLY A 173 0.52 -27.15 32.59
C GLY A 173 0.27 -26.12 33.70
N ASP A 174 1.04 -26.14 34.78
CA ASP A 174 0.89 -25.17 35.88
C ASP A 174 1.39 -23.77 35.47
N HIS A 175 2.40 -23.71 34.60
CA HIS A 175 3.10 -22.48 34.26
C HIS A 175 3.54 -22.45 32.78
N ILE A 176 3.45 -21.28 32.15
CA ILE A 176 3.94 -21.04 30.78
C ILE A 176 5.42 -20.62 30.83
N PRO A 177 6.35 -21.28 30.13
CA PRO A 177 7.77 -20.91 30.14
C PRO A 177 8.00 -19.48 29.65
N ASP A 178 8.86 -18.74 30.32
CA ASP A 178 9.33 -17.45 29.83
C ASP A 178 10.59 -17.61 28.96
N LEU A 179 10.79 -16.68 28.02
CA LEU A 179 11.86 -16.74 27.03
C LEU A 179 13.26 -16.72 27.66
N SER A 180 13.44 -16.10 28.83
CA SER A 180 14.73 -16.11 29.53
C SER A 180 15.04 -17.51 30.05
N SER A 181 14.05 -18.19 30.63
CA SER A 181 14.18 -19.58 31.08
C SER A 181 14.45 -20.53 29.91
N LEU A 182 13.78 -20.33 28.77
CA LEU A 182 14.03 -21.10 27.55
C LEU A 182 15.41 -20.84 26.95
N LYS A 183 15.88 -19.58 26.94
CA LYS A 183 17.26 -19.23 26.54
C LYS A 183 18.30 -19.86 27.46
N GLY A 184 18.02 -20.00 28.75
CA GLY A 184 18.91 -20.70 29.68
C GLY A 184 18.99 -22.22 29.46
N LEU A 185 17.99 -22.81 28.80
CA LEU A 185 17.84 -24.26 28.66
C LEU A 185 18.16 -24.77 27.24
N LEU A 186 17.74 -24.03 26.20
CA LEU A 186 17.69 -24.48 24.79
C LEU A 186 18.66 -23.72 23.89
N ASN A 187 19.73 -23.14 24.45
CA ASN A 187 20.73 -22.38 23.69
C ASN A 187 21.93 -23.24 23.24
N HIS A 188 21.83 -24.56 23.34
CA HIS A 188 22.84 -25.49 22.86
C HIS A 188 22.73 -25.68 21.33
N PRO A 189 23.84 -25.72 20.59
CA PRO A 189 23.84 -26.05 19.16
C PRO A 189 23.19 -27.42 18.90
N GLY A 190 22.33 -27.51 17.89
CA GLY A 190 21.63 -28.76 17.53
C GLY A 190 20.28 -28.97 18.22
N MET A 191 19.82 -28.02 19.05
CA MET A 191 18.49 -28.03 19.69
C MET A 191 17.49 -27.08 19.03
N GLU A 192 17.76 -26.64 17.79
CA GLU A 192 16.94 -25.62 17.12
C GLU A 192 15.51 -26.12 16.89
N ASN A 193 15.33 -27.41 16.60
CA ASN A 193 14.04 -28.02 16.34
C ASN A 193 13.19 -28.13 17.62
N GLU A 194 13.78 -28.59 18.72
CA GLU A 194 13.15 -28.65 20.04
C GLU A 194 12.80 -27.24 20.51
N ARG A 195 13.71 -26.28 20.32
CA ARG A 195 13.48 -24.87 20.67
C ARG A 195 12.28 -24.30 19.93
N SER A 196 12.22 -24.44 18.60
CA SER A 196 11.09 -23.93 17.82
C SER A 196 9.78 -24.61 18.23
N ALA A 197 9.78 -25.94 18.45
CA ALA A 197 8.60 -26.67 18.90
C ALA A 197 8.10 -26.20 20.29
N VAL A 198 8.99 -26.08 21.28
CA VAL A 198 8.63 -25.66 22.64
C VAL A 198 8.08 -24.24 22.67
N ILE A 199 8.67 -23.33 21.87
CA ILE A 199 8.20 -21.93 21.81
C ILE A 199 6.86 -21.84 21.08
N LEU A 200 6.65 -22.64 20.04
CA LEU A 200 5.34 -22.72 19.37
C LEU A 200 4.26 -23.28 20.30
N ALA A 201 4.57 -24.34 21.06
CA ALA A 201 3.65 -24.90 22.06
C ALA A 201 3.34 -23.88 23.17
N ARG A 202 4.36 -23.14 23.64
CA ARG A 202 4.18 -22.01 24.56
C ARG A 202 3.24 -20.95 23.99
N ALA A 203 3.40 -20.59 22.72
CA ALA A 203 2.55 -19.59 22.08
C ALA A 203 1.09 -19.99 22.07
N TRP A 204 0.81 -21.27 21.77
CA TRP A 204 -0.55 -21.81 21.86
C TRP A 204 -1.09 -21.79 23.27
N ASP A 205 -0.33 -22.28 24.25
CA ASP A 205 -0.76 -22.28 25.65
C ASP A 205 -1.07 -20.89 26.16
N TYR A 206 -0.28 -19.89 25.74
CA TYR A 206 -0.56 -18.49 26.04
C TYR A 206 -1.89 -18.04 25.44
N ILE A 207 -2.10 -18.24 24.13
CA ILE A 207 -3.33 -17.82 23.44
C ILE A 207 -4.56 -18.50 24.04
N ILE A 208 -4.49 -19.81 24.29
CA ILE A 208 -5.61 -20.59 24.85
C ILE A 208 -5.98 -20.07 26.25
N ARG A 209 -5.00 -19.71 27.08
CA ARG A 209 -5.27 -19.13 28.41
C ARG A 209 -5.77 -17.69 28.35
N ASP A 210 -5.14 -16.86 27.53
CA ASP A 210 -5.47 -15.44 27.40
C ASP A 210 -6.90 -15.24 26.85
N LEU A 211 -7.31 -16.09 25.91
CA LEU A 211 -8.63 -16.07 25.28
C LEU A 211 -9.65 -17.02 25.96
N ASN A 212 -9.25 -17.73 27.01
CA ASN A 212 -10.07 -18.71 27.73
C ASN A 212 -10.74 -19.76 26.83
N GLN A 213 -9.95 -20.42 25.98
CA GLN A 213 -10.41 -21.37 24.95
C GLN A 213 -10.12 -22.85 25.28
N ALA A 214 -9.73 -23.15 26.52
CA ALA A 214 -9.53 -24.53 26.94
C ALA A 214 -10.87 -25.29 26.92
N GLY A 215 -10.90 -26.47 26.29
CA GLY A 215 -12.10 -27.29 26.11
C GLY A 215 -12.98 -26.91 24.93
N SER A 216 -12.59 -25.93 24.11
CA SER A 216 -13.32 -25.59 22.87
C SER A 216 -13.37 -26.79 21.92
N ASP A 217 -14.51 -26.97 21.24
CA ASP A 217 -14.75 -28.07 20.30
C ASP A 217 -14.38 -27.64 18.86
N PRO A 218 -13.38 -28.29 18.21
CA PRO A 218 -12.96 -27.95 16.85
C PRO A 218 -14.06 -28.08 15.80
N SER A 219 -15.10 -28.88 16.05
CA SER A 219 -16.27 -29.02 15.15
C SER A 219 -17.02 -27.69 14.94
N THR A 220 -16.88 -26.77 15.90
CA THR A 220 -17.51 -25.45 15.86
C THR A 220 -16.76 -24.44 15.00
N TRP A 221 -15.58 -24.78 14.49
CA TRP A 221 -14.73 -23.84 13.75
C TRP A 221 -14.88 -23.94 12.24
N SER A 222 -15.68 -24.87 11.73
CA SER A 222 -15.98 -24.91 10.29
C SER A 222 -16.54 -23.56 9.82
N GLU A 223 -16.29 -23.19 8.56
CA GLU A 223 -16.81 -21.93 8.00
C GLU A 223 -18.33 -21.81 8.20
N ILE A 224 -19.06 -22.92 8.01
CA ILE A 224 -20.51 -22.99 8.22
C ILE A 224 -20.86 -22.76 9.70
N SER A 225 -20.13 -23.40 10.63
CA SER A 225 -20.36 -23.26 12.08
C SER A 225 -20.12 -21.82 12.57
N ILE A 226 -19.07 -21.17 12.05
CA ILE A 226 -18.74 -19.76 12.33
C ILE A 226 -19.86 -18.85 11.82
N GLN A 227 -20.30 -19.05 10.57
CA GLN A 227 -21.41 -18.28 9.99
C GLN A 227 -22.72 -18.47 10.79
N ASN A 228 -23.02 -19.70 11.21
CA ASN A 228 -24.18 -19.99 12.05
C ASN A 228 -24.09 -19.29 13.42
N SER A 229 -22.92 -19.30 14.05
CA SER A 229 -22.71 -18.61 15.33
C SER A 229 -22.92 -17.10 15.21
N LEU A 230 -22.38 -16.50 14.14
CA LEU A 230 -22.62 -15.09 13.83
C LEU A 230 -24.10 -14.80 13.55
N PHE A 231 -24.79 -15.68 12.83
CA PHE A 231 -26.21 -15.56 12.55
C PHE A 231 -27.04 -15.56 13.85
N LEU A 232 -26.78 -16.49 14.76
CA LEU A 232 -27.48 -16.58 16.05
C LEU A 232 -27.25 -15.32 16.91
N LEU A 233 -26.00 -14.85 17.00
CA LEU A 233 -25.71 -13.59 17.70
C LEU A 233 -26.43 -12.39 17.07
N ARG A 234 -26.50 -12.32 15.73
CA ARG A 234 -27.26 -11.28 15.04
C ARG A 234 -28.76 -11.39 15.32
N ASP A 235 -29.31 -12.60 15.39
CA ASP A 235 -30.72 -12.81 15.69
C ASP A 235 -31.07 -12.35 17.12
N GLU A 236 -30.23 -12.68 18.11
CA GLU A 236 -30.35 -12.20 19.48
C GLU A 236 -30.31 -10.66 19.57
N VAL A 237 -29.39 -10.04 18.82
CA VAL A 237 -29.26 -8.58 18.71
C VAL A 237 -30.50 -7.99 18.02
N ASN A 238 -30.99 -8.60 16.94
CA ASN A 238 -32.15 -8.17 16.17
C ASN A 238 -33.44 -8.21 17.01
N ASP A 239 -33.59 -9.22 17.85
CA ASP A 239 -34.70 -9.34 18.79
C ASP A 239 -34.76 -8.16 19.77
N CYS A 240 -33.61 -7.64 20.19
CA CYS A 240 -33.52 -6.47 21.07
C CYS A 240 -33.87 -5.15 20.38
N ILE A 241 -33.90 -5.11 19.04
CA ILE A 241 -34.10 -3.89 18.24
C ILE A 241 -35.34 -3.94 17.35
N LYS A 242 -36.25 -4.90 17.54
CA LYS A 242 -37.53 -4.97 16.80
C LYS A 242 -38.30 -3.65 16.85
N ASP A 243 -38.34 -3.02 18.01
CA ASP A 243 -39.00 -1.73 18.22
C ASP A 243 -38.25 -0.56 17.58
N MET A 244 -36.97 -0.75 17.22
CA MET A 244 -36.12 0.22 16.55
C MET A 244 -36.23 0.16 15.02
N LEU A 245 -36.71 -0.96 14.45
CA LEU A 245 -36.83 -1.17 13.01
C LEU A 245 -37.61 -0.07 12.27
N PRO A 246 -38.74 0.46 12.78
CA PRO A 246 -39.46 1.53 12.11
C PRO A 246 -38.59 2.79 11.93
N SER A 247 -37.93 3.24 13.00
CA SER A 247 -37.05 4.41 12.96
C SER A 247 -35.80 4.17 12.11
N ALA A 248 -35.21 2.98 12.22
CA ALA A 248 -34.08 2.58 11.38
C ALA A 248 -34.43 2.56 9.89
N SER A 249 -35.63 2.10 9.53
CA SER A 249 -36.12 2.07 8.14
C SER A 249 -36.28 3.46 7.55
N ILE A 250 -36.78 4.43 8.34
CA ILE A 250 -36.88 5.84 7.91
C ILE A 250 -35.48 6.40 7.60
N ILE A 251 -34.51 6.13 8.48
CA ILE A 251 -33.12 6.57 8.30
C ILE A 251 -32.49 5.90 7.07
N GLU A 252 -32.71 4.60 6.86
CA GLU A 252 -32.20 3.87 5.69
C GLU A 252 -32.78 4.41 4.38
N ARG A 253 -34.09 4.69 4.34
CA ARG A 253 -34.75 5.32 3.19
C ARG A 253 -34.21 6.72 2.92
N TYR A 254 -33.85 7.47 3.96
CA TYR A 254 -33.18 8.75 3.79
C TYR A 254 -31.79 8.59 3.16
N PHE A 255 -30.99 7.60 3.58
CA PHE A 255 -29.71 7.28 2.92
C PHE A 255 -29.90 6.90 1.45
N LYS A 256 -30.97 6.18 1.11
CA LYS A 256 -31.33 5.83 -0.28
C LYS A 256 -31.90 6.98 -1.09
N LYS A 257 -32.11 8.16 -0.49
CA LYS A 257 -32.74 9.35 -1.10
C LYS A 257 -34.19 9.09 -1.56
N ASP A 258 -34.93 8.24 -0.85
CA ASP A 258 -36.31 7.85 -1.16
C ASP A 258 -37.36 8.88 -0.71
N GLY A 259 -37.07 10.18 -0.90
CA GLY A 259 -38.03 11.27 -0.71
C GLY A 259 -38.48 11.54 0.74
N VAL A 260 -37.69 11.13 1.74
CA VAL A 260 -37.99 11.35 3.17
C VAL A 260 -37.66 12.79 3.58
N ASN A 261 -38.55 13.45 4.33
CA ASN A 261 -38.32 14.80 4.85
C ASN A 261 -37.33 14.79 6.03
N ILE A 262 -36.50 15.83 6.14
CA ILE A 262 -35.53 16.05 7.22
C ILE A 262 -36.18 15.94 8.61
N ASN A 263 -37.36 16.53 8.82
CA ASN A 263 -38.02 16.50 10.13
C ASN A 263 -38.38 15.07 10.57
N ASP A 264 -38.81 14.22 9.64
CA ASP A 264 -39.17 12.83 9.92
C ASP A 264 -37.92 12.01 10.28
N VAL A 265 -36.80 12.31 9.62
CA VAL A 265 -35.49 11.68 9.91
C VAL A 265 -34.96 12.12 11.26
N GLU A 266 -35.06 13.40 11.61
CA GLU A 266 -34.65 13.90 12.93
C GLU A 266 -35.48 13.27 14.06
N ALA A 267 -36.79 13.16 13.87
CA ALA A 267 -37.67 12.47 14.81
C ALA A 267 -37.27 10.99 14.95
N ALA A 268 -37.06 10.28 13.83
CA ALA A 268 -36.61 8.89 13.83
C ALA A 268 -35.24 8.72 14.53
N ILE A 269 -34.29 9.64 14.33
CA ILE A 269 -32.99 9.64 15.00
C ILE A 269 -33.16 9.82 16.52
N HIS A 270 -34.00 10.75 16.94
CA HIS A 270 -34.28 11.00 18.36
C HIS A 270 -34.91 9.77 19.02
N ASP A 271 -35.93 9.20 18.38
CA ASP A 271 -36.61 8.00 18.88
C ASP A 271 -35.66 6.81 18.94
N LEU A 272 -34.83 6.60 17.91
CA LEU A 272 -33.83 5.55 17.89
C LEU A 272 -32.80 5.70 19.01
N ARG A 273 -32.31 6.92 19.28
CA ARG A 273 -31.39 7.18 20.42
C ARG A 273 -32.05 6.88 21.75
N SER A 274 -33.31 7.28 21.93
CA SER A 274 -34.08 6.98 23.15
C SER A 274 -34.24 5.47 23.35
N LEU A 275 -34.57 4.74 22.29
CA LEU A 275 -34.68 3.29 22.32
C LEU A 275 -33.34 2.61 22.65
N ILE A 276 -32.23 3.07 22.07
CA ILE A 276 -30.88 2.55 22.39
C ILE A 276 -30.55 2.78 23.87
N GLN A 277 -30.80 3.99 24.39
CA GLN A 277 -30.55 4.34 25.79
C GLN A 277 -31.40 3.53 26.77
N ASN A 278 -32.63 3.19 26.38
CA ASN A 278 -33.54 2.37 27.19
C ASN A 278 -33.37 0.86 26.94
N SER A 279 -32.51 0.45 26.01
CA SER A 279 -32.29 -0.96 25.71
C SER A 279 -31.54 -1.64 26.85
N ASN A 280 -31.84 -2.93 27.07
CA ASN A 280 -31.15 -3.73 28.08
C ASN A 280 -29.74 -4.17 27.64
N ASN A 281 -29.33 -3.89 26.40
CA ASN A 281 -28.04 -4.29 25.86
C ASN A 281 -27.05 -3.11 25.90
N PRO A 282 -26.02 -3.14 26.77
CA PRO A 282 -25.08 -2.04 26.94
C PRO A 282 -24.05 -1.89 25.81
N HIS A 283 -24.05 -2.81 24.84
CA HIS A 283 -23.09 -2.84 23.73
C HIS A 283 -23.61 -2.13 22.47
N PHE A 284 -24.85 -1.66 22.46
CA PHE A 284 -25.36 -0.83 21.36
C PHE A 284 -24.71 0.55 21.36
N SER A 285 -24.21 0.93 20.18
CA SER A 285 -23.75 2.27 19.89
C SER A 285 -24.76 2.98 18.99
N ASP A 286 -25.01 4.25 19.26
CA ASP A 286 -25.80 5.17 18.41
C ASP A 286 -24.99 5.67 17.20
N LEU A 287 -24.08 4.85 16.67
CA LEU A 287 -23.15 5.25 15.60
C LEU A 287 -23.91 5.64 14.32
N TYR A 288 -24.95 4.89 13.97
CA TYR A 288 -25.78 5.14 12.80
C TYR A 288 -26.62 6.41 12.97
N CYS A 289 -27.04 6.73 14.21
CA CYS A 289 -27.69 7.99 14.54
C CYS A 289 -26.74 9.18 14.34
N ASP A 290 -25.49 9.07 14.80
CA ASP A 290 -24.48 10.13 14.61
C ASP A 290 -24.19 10.36 13.11
N ARG A 291 -24.05 9.28 12.32
CA ARG A 291 -23.85 9.39 10.86
C ARG A 291 -25.06 10.04 10.16
N ALA A 292 -26.27 9.55 10.44
CA ALA A 292 -27.49 10.08 9.82
C ALA A 292 -27.69 11.57 10.16
N LEU A 293 -27.49 11.93 11.44
CA LEU A 293 -27.60 13.31 11.88
C LEU A 293 -26.52 14.19 11.25
N ALA A 294 -25.30 13.69 11.03
CA ALA A 294 -24.25 14.43 10.36
C ALA A 294 -24.67 14.86 8.94
N GLN A 295 -25.32 13.95 8.19
CA GLN A 295 -25.85 14.26 6.85
C GLN A 295 -27.00 15.28 6.89
N VAL A 296 -27.91 15.15 7.86
CA VAL A 296 -28.97 16.14 8.09
C VAL A 296 -28.38 17.53 8.37
N ARG A 297 -27.37 17.59 9.26
CA ARG A 297 -26.69 18.85 9.60
C ARG A 297 -25.92 19.43 8.42
N ALA A 298 -25.37 18.59 7.54
CA ALA A 298 -24.74 19.05 6.30
C ALA A 298 -25.76 19.72 5.36
N GLN A 299 -26.96 19.15 5.21
CA GLN A 299 -28.05 19.74 4.41
C GLN A 299 -28.59 21.05 5.00
N GLN A 300 -28.65 21.15 6.33
CA GLN A 300 -29.03 22.37 7.05
C GLN A 300 -27.90 23.42 7.09
N GLU A 301 -26.74 23.12 6.51
CA GLU A 301 -25.52 23.96 6.54
C GLU A 301 -25.00 24.25 7.98
N SER A 302 -25.28 23.35 8.93
CA SER A 302 -24.76 23.35 10.30
C SER A 302 -23.43 22.60 10.36
N PHE A 303 -22.42 23.16 9.71
CA PHE A 303 -21.18 22.44 9.40
C PHE A 303 -20.33 22.04 10.61
N ASP A 304 -20.22 22.89 11.65
CA ASP A 304 -19.45 22.54 12.85
C ASP A 304 -20.02 21.32 13.58
N GLU A 305 -21.36 21.24 13.64
CA GLU A 305 -22.06 20.10 14.22
C GLU A 305 -21.94 18.86 13.34
N CYS A 306 -22.08 19.02 12.02
CA CYS A 306 -21.83 17.96 11.03
C CYS A 306 -20.45 17.31 11.23
N LEU A 307 -19.39 18.11 11.29
CA LEU A 307 -18.02 17.61 11.49
C LEU A 307 -17.85 16.91 12.84
N SER A 308 -18.43 17.47 13.90
CA SER A 308 -18.37 16.88 15.25
C SER A 308 -19.09 15.52 15.31
N LEU A 309 -20.21 15.37 14.62
CA LEU A 309 -20.95 14.12 14.50
C LEU A 309 -20.18 13.08 13.67
N HIS A 310 -19.55 13.47 12.56
CA HIS A 310 -18.69 12.56 11.78
C HIS A 310 -17.53 12.00 12.62
N LYS A 311 -16.85 12.85 13.42
CA LYS A 311 -15.79 12.41 14.33
C LYS A 311 -16.27 11.33 15.29
N ARG A 312 -17.40 11.58 15.96
CA ARG A 312 -18.01 10.61 16.89
C ARG A 312 -18.44 9.33 16.19
N ALA A 313 -19.08 9.43 15.03
CA ALA A 313 -19.54 8.29 14.26
C ALA A 313 -18.37 7.38 13.85
N VAL A 314 -17.28 7.97 13.35
CA VAL A 314 -16.07 7.22 12.96
C VAL A 314 -15.44 6.54 14.16
N GLU A 315 -15.22 7.26 15.27
CA GLU A 315 -14.66 6.69 16.50
C GLU A 315 -15.48 5.50 17.01
N LYS A 316 -16.82 5.60 16.94
CA LYS A 316 -17.74 4.52 17.32
C LYS A 316 -17.77 3.35 16.32
N ALA A 317 -17.51 3.60 15.04
CA ALA A 317 -17.55 2.57 14.00
C ALA A 317 -16.28 1.70 13.96
N MET A 318 -15.11 2.28 14.26
CA MET A 318 -13.84 1.55 14.24
C MET A 318 -13.91 0.29 15.12
N TYR A 319 -13.62 -0.88 14.53
CA TYR A 319 -13.66 -2.18 15.19
C TYR A 319 -15.02 -2.54 15.82
N ARG A 320 -16.13 -2.01 15.27
CA ARG A 320 -17.52 -2.31 15.67
C ARG A 320 -18.49 -2.43 14.49
N GLY A 321 -18.64 -1.37 13.70
CA GLY A 321 -19.56 -1.30 12.55
C GLY A 321 -18.76 -1.19 11.25
N CYS A 322 -17.96 -2.22 10.96
CA CYS A 322 -16.96 -2.19 9.89
C CYS A 322 -17.54 -2.50 8.50
N ASP A 323 -18.74 -3.07 8.42
CA ASP A 323 -19.42 -3.48 7.18
C ASP A 323 -19.73 -2.32 6.23
N ASN A 324 -20.07 -1.15 6.79
CA ASN A 324 -20.41 0.06 6.03
C ASN A 324 -19.43 1.21 6.26
N ILE A 325 -18.24 0.91 6.81
CA ILE A 325 -17.29 1.94 7.25
C ILE A 325 -16.66 2.69 6.08
N GLU A 326 -16.56 2.10 4.88
CA GLU A 326 -16.06 2.79 3.66
C GLU A 326 -16.84 4.08 3.39
N LEU A 327 -18.17 3.98 3.36
CA LEU A 327 -19.06 5.12 3.10
C LEU A 327 -18.90 6.18 4.18
N LEU A 328 -18.89 5.79 5.45
CA LEU A 328 -18.72 6.71 6.57
C LEU A 328 -17.38 7.43 6.52
N LEU A 329 -16.27 6.73 6.22
CA LEU A 329 -14.94 7.33 6.12
C LEU A 329 -14.86 8.31 4.95
N ASN A 330 -15.45 7.97 3.79
CA ASN A 330 -15.48 8.83 2.61
C ASN A 330 -16.33 10.11 2.83
N GLU A 331 -17.47 9.98 3.50
CA GLU A 331 -18.30 11.12 3.92
C GLU A 331 -17.53 12.00 4.90
N ALA A 332 -16.94 11.40 5.94
CA ALA A 332 -16.23 12.11 6.99
C ALA A 332 -14.99 12.85 6.46
N ILE A 333 -14.20 12.26 5.55
CA ILE A 333 -12.98 12.89 5.03
C ILE A 333 -13.32 14.06 4.12
N SER A 334 -14.40 13.94 3.34
CA SER A 334 -14.91 15.01 2.48
C SER A 334 -15.45 16.18 3.31
N ALA A 335 -16.23 15.88 4.37
CA ALA A 335 -16.70 16.90 5.31
C ALA A 335 -15.54 17.59 6.04
N ALA A 336 -14.60 16.83 6.59
CA ALA A 336 -13.43 17.34 7.30
C ALA A 336 -12.53 18.19 6.39
N ALA A 337 -12.40 17.82 5.12
CA ALA A 337 -11.64 18.60 4.15
C ALA A 337 -12.32 19.93 3.80
N ALA A 338 -13.65 19.98 3.67
CA ALA A 338 -14.39 21.16 3.24
C ALA A 338 -14.70 22.17 4.35
N ILE A 339 -15.13 21.70 5.53
CA ILE A 339 -15.71 22.54 6.60
C ILE A 339 -14.61 23.32 7.33
N GLY A 340 -13.50 22.65 7.60
CA GLY A 340 -12.32 23.23 8.21
C GLY A 340 -11.24 22.16 8.22
N PRO A 341 -10.10 22.36 7.53
CA PRO A 341 -9.12 21.31 7.25
C PRO A 341 -8.43 20.84 8.53
N ASP A 342 -9.13 20.00 9.29
CA ASP A 342 -8.63 19.31 10.47
C ASP A 342 -7.65 18.25 9.99
N ARG A 343 -6.40 18.68 9.85
CA ARG A 343 -5.30 17.83 9.38
C ARG A 343 -5.13 16.58 10.25
N VAL A 344 -5.44 16.65 11.55
CA VAL A 344 -5.32 15.50 12.44
C VAL A 344 -6.40 14.48 12.10
N PHE A 345 -7.65 14.92 11.98
CA PHE A 345 -8.77 14.03 11.66
C PHE A 345 -8.67 13.48 10.23
N CYS A 346 -8.32 14.31 9.23
CA CYS A 346 -8.08 13.83 7.86
C CYS A 346 -6.96 12.77 7.80
N LYS A 347 -5.89 12.92 8.60
CA LYS A 347 -4.85 11.90 8.72
C LYS A 347 -5.40 10.60 9.30
N GLN A 348 -6.17 10.68 10.39
CA GLN A 348 -6.79 9.50 11.02
C GLN A 348 -7.72 8.77 10.04
N LEU A 349 -8.56 9.51 9.31
CA LEU A 349 -9.45 8.95 8.30
C LEU A 349 -8.68 8.29 7.16
N ARG A 350 -7.61 8.93 6.68
CA ARG A 350 -6.75 8.33 5.64
C ARG A 350 -6.10 7.03 6.13
N LYS A 351 -5.59 7.01 7.37
CA LYS A 351 -5.06 5.79 7.98
C LYS A 351 -6.14 4.71 8.13
N ALA A 352 -7.36 5.06 8.50
CA ALA A 352 -8.49 4.11 8.55
C ALA A 352 -8.82 3.55 7.16
N GLN A 353 -8.87 4.39 6.12
CA GLN A 353 -9.08 3.92 4.75
C GLN A 353 -7.98 2.94 4.30
N ILE A 354 -6.72 3.21 4.65
CA ILE A 354 -5.59 2.30 4.39
C ILE A 354 -5.72 1.00 5.17
N LEU A 355 -6.09 1.08 6.47
CA LEU A 355 -6.29 -0.09 7.33
C LEU A 355 -7.29 -1.07 6.71
N PHE A 356 -8.40 -0.58 6.16
CA PHE A 356 -9.45 -1.42 5.59
C PHE A 356 -9.31 -1.69 4.07
N ASP A 357 -8.16 -1.37 3.48
CA ASP A 357 -7.89 -1.52 2.03
C ASP A 357 -8.86 -0.73 1.12
N PHE A 358 -9.37 0.40 1.60
CA PHE A 358 -10.13 1.37 0.80
C PHE A 358 -9.26 2.44 0.17
N ALA A 359 -7.98 2.49 0.55
CA ALA A 359 -7.01 3.46 0.05
C ALA A 359 -5.61 2.86 0.02
N VAL A 360 -4.81 3.27 -0.96
CA VAL A 360 -3.38 2.93 -1.02
C VAL A 360 -2.53 3.83 -0.13
N THR A 361 -1.44 3.26 0.40
CA THR A 361 -0.40 4.03 1.07
C THR A 361 0.34 4.91 0.09
N PHE A 362 0.66 6.13 0.52
CA PHE A 362 1.56 7.00 -0.23
C PHE A 362 3.00 6.50 -0.15
N GLU A 363 3.82 6.82 -1.15
CA GLU A 363 5.21 6.37 -1.35
C GLU A 363 6.16 6.48 -0.13
N SER A 364 5.81 7.29 0.87
CA SER A 364 6.58 7.38 2.12
C SER A 364 6.40 6.07 2.90
N LYS A 365 7.46 5.25 2.95
CA LYS A 365 7.56 4.05 3.79
C LYS A 365 7.63 4.37 5.29
N ASN A 366 7.43 5.64 5.69
CA ASN A 366 7.45 6.07 7.09
C ASN A 366 6.04 5.99 7.67
N TYR A 367 5.48 4.79 7.76
CA TYR A 367 4.09 4.59 8.18
C TYR A 367 3.84 5.05 9.62
N SER A 368 4.89 5.01 10.45
CA SER A 368 4.89 5.50 11.83
C SER A 368 5.11 7.03 11.97
N SER A 369 5.33 7.77 10.88
CA SER A 369 5.57 9.22 10.92
C SER A 369 4.39 9.98 11.50
N SER A 370 4.66 10.97 12.35
CA SER A 370 3.64 11.89 12.85
C SER A 370 3.29 12.99 11.85
N LYS A 371 4.17 13.23 10.86
CA LYS A 371 4.08 14.34 9.90
C LYS A 371 2.93 14.13 8.92
N TYR A 372 2.06 15.11 8.82
CA TYR A 372 0.84 15.06 8.00
C TYR A 372 1.09 14.70 6.52
N SER A 373 2.08 15.36 5.90
CA SER A 373 2.41 15.20 4.47
C SER A 373 2.85 13.79 4.09
N ASP A 374 3.22 12.96 5.06
CA ASP A 374 3.68 11.59 4.84
C ASP A 374 2.51 10.62 4.65
N HIS A 375 1.28 11.04 5.02
CA HIS A 375 0.06 10.24 4.95
C HIS A 375 -0.93 10.73 3.90
N ILE A 376 -1.02 12.05 3.72
CA ILE A 376 -1.98 12.68 2.80
C ILE A 376 -1.39 13.96 2.21
N GLN A 377 -1.53 14.10 0.90
CA GLN A 377 -1.04 15.26 0.15
C GLN A 377 -2.11 16.37 0.11
N ASP A 378 -1.68 17.63 0.08
CA ASP A 378 -2.59 18.78 0.11
C ASP A 378 -3.61 18.74 -1.03
N TRP A 379 -3.21 18.29 -2.23
CA TRP A 379 -4.13 18.17 -3.37
C TRP A 379 -5.23 17.13 -3.15
N GLN A 380 -4.99 16.05 -2.37
CA GLN A 380 -6.00 15.04 -2.07
C GLN A 380 -7.09 15.61 -1.17
N ILE A 381 -6.69 16.39 -0.16
CA ILE A 381 -7.63 17.10 0.74
C ILE A 381 -8.52 18.03 -0.06
N GLU A 382 -7.90 18.80 -0.95
CA GLU A 382 -8.62 19.71 -1.81
C GLU A 382 -9.65 18.99 -2.69
N ARG A 383 -9.32 17.81 -3.22
CA ARG A 383 -10.28 16.94 -3.95
C ARG A 383 -11.45 16.52 -3.07
N TYR A 384 -11.19 16.06 -1.86
CA TYR A 384 -12.24 15.68 -0.92
C TYR A 384 -13.14 16.87 -0.56
N ALA A 385 -12.55 18.06 -0.40
CA ALA A 385 -13.30 19.28 -0.16
C ALA A 385 -14.21 19.66 -1.35
N GLU A 386 -13.69 19.58 -2.58
CA GLU A 386 -14.48 19.84 -3.79
C GLU A 386 -15.65 18.87 -3.93
N ALA A 387 -15.45 17.57 -3.65
CA ALA A 387 -16.50 16.56 -3.70
C ALA A 387 -17.63 16.88 -2.71
N PHE A 388 -17.30 17.27 -1.48
CA PHE A 388 -18.28 17.67 -0.48
C PHE A 388 -19.05 18.93 -0.90
N ILE A 389 -18.35 19.96 -1.39
CA ILE A 389 -18.96 21.22 -1.83
C ILE A 389 -19.87 20.99 -3.03
N GLY A 390 -19.44 20.20 -4.02
CA GLY A 390 -20.26 19.87 -5.19
C GLY A 390 -21.53 19.10 -4.82
N THR A 391 -21.46 18.24 -3.81
CA THR A 391 -22.62 17.46 -3.34
C THR A 391 -23.64 18.34 -2.60
N HIS A 392 -23.20 19.34 -1.84
CA HIS A 392 -24.07 20.15 -0.98
C HIS A 392 -24.41 21.53 -1.55
N ASN A 393 -23.66 22.00 -2.56
CA ASN A 393 -23.85 23.27 -3.28
C ASN A 393 -24.08 24.49 -2.37
N SER A 394 -23.31 24.60 -1.28
CA SER A 394 -23.48 25.66 -0.26
C SER A 394 -22.54 26.85 -0.50
N GLU A 395 -23.07 28.07 -0.41
CA GLU A 395 -22.30 29.33 -0.53
C GLU A 395 -21.43 29.63 0.70
N LYS A 396 -21.74 29.02 1.86
CA LYS A 396 -20.98 29.19 3.10
C LYS A 396 -19.62 28.50 3.06
N LEU A 397 -19.49 27.46 2.24
CA LEU A 397 -18.24 26.72 2.06
C LEU A 397 -17.37 27.42 1.02
N LYS A 398 -16.09 27.62 1.34
CA LYS A 398 -15.14 28.21 0.42
C LYS A 398 -14.60 27.14 -0.51
N ALA A 399 -14.79 27.32 -1.82
CA ALA A 399 -14.14 26.49 -2.81
C ALA A 399 -12.61 26.46 -2.60
N PRO A 400 -11.96 25.29 -2.69
CA PRO A 400 -10.51 25.17 -2.62
C PRO A 400 -9.84 26.06 -3.68
N ARG A 401 -8.73 26.71 -3.32
CA ARG A 401 -8.06 27.76 -4.14
C ARG A 401 -7.13 27.22 -5.22
N THR A 402 -7.27 25.98 -5.63
CA THR A 402 -6.10 25.12 -5.86
C THR A 402 -5.53 25.26 -7.25
N ALA A 403 -4.32 24.76 -7.44
CA ALA A 403 -3.63 24.80 -8.71
C ALA A 403 -3.53 23.40 -9.35
N SER A 404 -4.11 22.38 -8.70
CA SER A 404 -3.74 20.97 -8.76
C SER A 404 -4.75 20.13 -9.56
N GLY A 405 -5.41 20.70 -10.58
CA GLY A 405 -6.35 19.97 -11.45
C GLY A 405 -5.77 18.70 -12.11
N PRO A 406 -6.63 17.83 -12.68
CA PRO A 406 -6.20 16.63 -13.41
C PRO A 406 -5.24 16.96 -14.56
N ILE A 407 -4.34 16.02 -14.87
CA ILE A 407 -3.44 16.13 -16.01
C ILE A 407 -4.24 15.99 -17.32
N ALA A 408 -5.18 15.03 -17.35
CA ALA A 408 -6.10 14.85 -18.45
C ALA A 408 -7.18 15.92 -18.41
N MET A 409 -7.12 16.84 -19.36
CA MET A 409 -7.95 18.04 -19.39
C MET A 409 -9.25 17.79 -20.14
N LEU A 410 -10.33 17.54 -19.39
CA LEU A 410 -11.71 17.81 -19.81
C LEU A 410 -11.97 19.30 -19.57
N LEU A 411 -11.35 20.16 -20.39
CA LEU A 411 -11.48 21.61 -20.32
C LEU A 411 -12.70 22.09 -21.10
N GLU A 412 -13.32 23.16 -20.60
CA GLU A 412 -14.30 23.98 -21.33
C GLU A 412 -13.54 25.13 -22.03
N ASP A 413 -13.83 25.38 -23.32
CA ASP A 413 -13.31 26.49 -24.15
C ASP A 413 -11.76 26.64 -24.30
N MET A 414 -11.16 25.76 -25.09
CA MET A 414 -9.70 25.72 -25.37
C MET A 414 -9.20 26.83 -26.30
N ASP A 415 -10.03 27.30 -27.22
CA ASP A 415 -9.60 28.16 -28.33
C ASP A 415 -9.56 29.66 -27.97
N ASN A 416 -9.94 30.04 -26.74
CA ASN A 416 -10.12 31.43 -26.34
C ASN A 416 -9.12 31.93 -25.28
N ILE A 417 -7.98 31.24 -25.10
CA ILE A 417 -6.95 31.65 -24.13
C ILE A 417 -6.34 32.98 -24.57
N ARG A 418 -6.40 33.99 -23.70
CA ARG A 418 -5.83 35.33 -23.95
C ARG A 418 -4.51 35.52 -23.22
N TYR A 419 -3.45 35.81 -23.97
CA TYR A 419 -2.11 36.08 -23.44
C TYR A 419 -1.87 37.58 -23.21
N ASP A 420 -1.25 37.90 -22.08
CA ASP A 420 -0.85 39.24 -21.66
C ASP A 420 0.65 39.44 -21.90
N PHE A 421 1.00 39.95 -23.07
CA PHE A 421 2.39 40.19 -23.48
C PHE A 421 3.10 41.29 -22.64
N ARG A 422 2.35 42.13 -21.89
CA ARG A 422 2.96 43.13 -21.01
C ARG A 422 3.44 42.54 -19.69
N LYS A 423 2.89 41.37 -19.32
CA LYS A 423 3.26 40.60 -18.12
C LYS A 423 3.52 39.16 -18.55
N PRO A 424 4.60 38.90 -19.31
CA PRO A 424 4.81 37.63 -20.00
C PRO A 424 4.79 36.40 -19.06
N ASP A 425 5.26 36.54 -17.82
CA ASP A 425 5.29 35.47 -16.80
C ASP A 425 4.00 35.33 -15.98
N LYS A 426 2.92 36.00 -16.38
CA LYS A 426 1.63 35.92 -15.67
C LYS A 426 1.14 34.47 -15.59
N ILE A 427 0.74 34.04 -14.41
CA ILE A 427 0.13 32.72 -14.22
C ILE A 427 -1.34 32.79 -14.64
N ILE A 428 -1.73 31.97 -15.60
CA ILE A 428 -3.11 31.76 -16.04
C ILE A 428 -3.73 30.66 -15.17
N SER A 429 -4.98 30.83 -14.75
CA SER A 429 -5.76 29.78 -14.09
C SER A 429 -6.75 29.19 -15.09
N LEU A 430 -6.56 27.93 -15.46
CA LEU A 430 -7.40 27.22 -16.42
C LEU A 430 -8.41 26.38 -15.65
N LYS A 431 -9.70 26.69 -15.79
CA LYS A 431 -10.79 25.96 -15.13
C LYS A 431 -11.05 24.65 -15.87
N THR A 432 -10.95 23.55 -15.18
CA THR A 432 -11.36 22.21 -15.61
C THR A 432 -12.71 21.86 -14.99
N GLN A 433 -13.38 20.82 -15.51
CA GLN A 433 -14.58 20.25 -14.86
C GLN A 433 -14.33 19.86 -13.38
N PHE A 434 -13.07 19.60 -13.03
CA PHE A 434 -12.66 19.12 -11.71
C PHE A 434 -11.51 19.98 -11.14
N GLY A 435 -11.80 21.25 -10.89
CA GLY A 435 -10.87 22.22 -10.31
C GLY A 435 -10.15 23.06 -11.35
N GLN A 436 -8.92 23.51 -11.08
CA GLN A 436 -8.18 24.37 -12.02
C GLN A 436 -6.69 24.01 -12.08
N LYS A 437 -6.08 24.14 -13.25
CA LYS A 437 -4.63 24.02 -13.46
C LYS A 437 -4.04 25.41 -13.65
N ARG A 438 -3.02 25.75 -12.85
CA ARG A 438 -2.32 27.03 -12.99
C ARG A 438 -1.01 26.83 -13.74
N MET A 439 -0.77 27.67 -14.74
CA MET A 439 0.45 27.60 -15.54
C MET A 439 0.86 28.99 -16.04
N PRO A 440 2.16 29.28 -16.16
CA PRO A 440 2.62 30.50 -16.81
C PRO A 440 2.21 30.49 -18.28
N GLN A 441 2.06 31.69 -18.85
CA GLN A 441 1.60 31.87 -20.23
C GLN A 441 2.44 31.10 -21.24
N LEU A 442 3.76 31.06 -21.03
CA LEU A 442 4.68 30.35 -21.91
C LEU A 442 4.42 28.84 -21.90
N ALA A 443 4.32 28.22 -20.72
CA ALA A 443 3.96 26.81 -20.57
C ALA A 443 2.59 26.50 -21.18
N CYS A 444 1.62 27.41 -21.00
CA CYS A 444 0.29 27.32 -21.60
C CYS A 444 0.34 27.30 -23.13
N ALA A 445 1.13 28.19 -23.74
CA ALA A 445 1.29 28.25 -25.19
C ALA A 445 1.98 26.98 -25.76
N VAL A 446 2.97 26.42 -25.04
CA VAL A 446 3.58 25.12 -25.42
C VAL A 446 2.56 23.99 -25.30
N TYR A 447 1.83 23.93 -24.19
CA TYR A 447 0.87 22.87 -23.90
C TYR A 447 -0.25 22.81 -24.95
N PHE A 448 -0.82 23.96 -25.33
CA PHE A 448 -1.92 24.05 -26.31
C PHE A 448 -1.46 24.21 -27.76
N SER A 449 -0.15 24.24 -28.04
CA SER A 449 0.40 24.38 -29.40
C SER A 449 0.13 25.75 -30.05
N HIS A 450 0.13 26.83 -29.26
CA HIS A 450 -0.01 28.21 -29.75
C HIS A 450 1.35 28.80 -30.14
N TRP A 451 1.86 28.42 -31.32
CA TRP A 451 3.24 28.72 -31.75
C TRP A 451 3.55 30.23 -31.83
N ASP A 452 2.65 31.01 -32.45
CA ASP A 452 2.88 32.45 -32.63
C ASP A 452 2.85 33.20 -31.30
N ASP A 453 1.92 32.85 -30.41
CA ASP A 453 1.85 33.41 -29.05
C ASP A 453 3.07 33.00 -28.21
N PHE A 454 3.54 31.77 -28.34
CA PHE A 454 4.75 31.28 -27.69
C PHE A 454 5.98 32.12 -28.08
N LEU A 455 6.19 32.36 -29.38
CA LEU A 455 7.29 33.21 -29.85
C LEU A 455 7.17 34.63 -29.32
N LYS A 456 5.97 35.22 -29.40
CA LYS A 456 5.73 36.58 -28.92
C LYS A 456 5.91 36.72 -27.41
N LEU A 457 5.58 35.69 -26.62
CA LEU A 457 5.85 35.65 -25.19
C LEU A 457 7.35 35.64 -24.90
N LEU A 458 8.14 34.84 -25.64
CA LEU A 458 9.61 34.87 -25.52
C LEU A 458 10.19 36.24 -25.90
N GLU A 459 9.74 36.83 -27.01
CA GLU A 459 10.14 38.18 -27.44
C GLU A 459 9.79 39.25 -26.40
N SER A 460 8.70 39.04 -25.66
CA SER A 460 8.26 39.92 -24.58
C SER A 460 9.02 39.69 -23.26
N GLY A 461 9.94 38.74 -23.21
CA GLY A 461 10.78 38.44 -22.03
C GLY A 461 10.20 37.40 -21.08
N ALA A 462 9.35 36.48 -21.57
CA ALA A 462 8.90 35.34 -20.76
C ALA A 462 10.09 34.48 -20.31
N SER A 463 10.13 34.14 -19.03
CA SER A 463 11.10 33.24 -18.47
C SER A 463 10.76 31.79 -18.85
N VAL A 464 11.78 31.07 -19.30
CA VAL A 464 11.70 29.64 -19.67
C VAL A 464 11.69 28.71 -18.45
N ASP A 465 11.89 29.26 -17.24
CA ASP A 465 12.07 28.51 -16.00
C ASP A 465 10.89 28.60 -15.02
N VAL A 466 9.82 29.32 -15.38
CA VAL A 466 8.61 29.38 -14.53
C VAL A 466 7.84 28.07 -14.66
N LEU A 467 7.60 27.41 -13.52
CA LEU A 467 6.95 26.11 -13.47
C LEU A 467 5.43 26.23 -13.43
N THR A 468 4.75 25.20 -13.93
CA THR A 468 3.33 25.01 -13.65
C THR A 468 3.12 24.66 -12.18
N SER A 469 1.85 24.68 -11.79
CA SER A 469 1.34 24.14 -10.53
C SER A 469 1.60 22.65 -10.28
N SER A 470 1.94 21.88 -11.31
CA SER A 470 2.37 20.48 -11.21
C SER A 470 3.89 20.34 -11.37
N GLU A 471 4.61 21.46 -11.20
CA GLU A 471 6.07 21.55 -11.30
C GLU A 471 6.62 21.19 -12.69
N GLU A 472 5.83 21.39 -13.75
CA GLU A 472 6.25 21.16 -15.12
C GLU A 472 6.93 22.42 -15.68
N SER A 473 8.09 22.28 -16.30
CA SER A 473 8.73 23.37 -17.05
C SER A 473 8.21 23.44 -18.48
N PRO A 474 8.25 24.61 -19.15
CA PRO A 474 7.96 24.72 -20.58
C PRO A 474 8.78 23.75 -21.43
N LEU A 475 10.06 23.52 -21.09
CA LEU A 475 10.94 22.59 -21.78
C LEU A 475 10.49 21.14 -21.62
N LEU A 476 10.13 20.72 -20.40
CA LEU A 476 9.59 19.39 -20.15
C LEU A 476 8.30 19.16 -20.96
N LEU A 477 7.39 20.13 -20.97
CA LEU A 477 6.14 20.05 -21.75
C LEU A 477 6.41 19.93 -23.25
N ALA A 478 7.44 20.61 -23.78
CA ALA A 478 7.84 20.47 -25.17
C ALA A 478 8.35 19.06 -25.49
N ILE A 479 9.09 18.43 -24.56
CA ILE A 479 9.61 17.06 -24.73
C ILE A 479 8.50 16.02 -24.62
N GLU A 480 7.60 16.14 -23.64
CA GLU A 480 6.47 15.21 -23.46
C GLU A 480 5.57 15.12 -24.70
N ARG A 481 5.47 16.21 -25.48
CA ARG A 481 4.74 16.23 -26.75
C ARG A 481 5.40 15.42 -27.87
N MET A 482 6.68 15.11 -27.73
CA MET A 482 7.42 14.26 -28.67
C MET A 482 7.37 12.79 -28.26
N SER A 483 6.95 12.47 -27.04
CA SER A 483 6.87 11.09 -26.55
C SER A 483 5.80 10.28 -27.29
N PRO A 484 6.11 9.07 -27.77
CA PRO A 484 5.18 8.25 -28.54
C PRO A 484 3.99 7.76 -27.69
N ASP A 485 4.17 7.64 -26.38
CA ASP A 485 3.15 7.15 -25.43
C ASP A 485 2.06 8.19 -25.10
N THR A 486 2.18 9.40 -25.66
CA THR A 486 1.17 10.46 -25.49
C THR A 486 0.24 10.46 -26.70
N PRO A 487 -1.10 10.37 -26.53
CA PRO A 487 -2.06 10.44 -27.63
C PRO A 487 -1.78 11.65 -28.55
N PRO A 488 -2.09 11.57 -29.85
CA PRO A 488 -1.52 12.44 -30.86
C PRO A 488 -1.97 13.90 -30.72
N TYR A 489 -1.28 14.66 -29.89
CA TYR A 489 -1.34 16.10 -29.85
C TYR A 489 -0.15 16.64 -30.64
N ARG A 490 -0.24 16.58 -31.97
CA ARG A 490 0.68 17.19 -32.97
C ARG A 490 2.15 17.30 -32.50
N TRP A 491 2.96 16.30 -32.85
CA TRP A 491 4.42 16.36 -32.69
C TRP A 491 4.98 17.65 -33.28
N ASP A 492 5.71 18.43 -32.47
CA ASP A 492 6.30 19.70 -32.90
C ASP A 492 7.63 19.96 -32.18
N ILE A 493 8.72 19.55 -32.83
CA ILE A 493 10.09 19.68 -32.31
C ILE A 493 10.54 21.14 -32.16
N ARG A 494 9.89 22.08 -32.86
CA ARG A 494 10.30 23.50 -32.89
C ARG A 494 10.27 24.16 -31.52
N TYR A 495 9.34 23.72 -30.64
CA TYR A 495 9.29 24.19 -29.25
C TYR A 495 10.54 23.80 -28.48
N PHE A 496 10.96 22.53 -28.60
CA PHE A 496 12.17 22.02 -27.98
C PHE A 496 13.42 22.74 -28.51
N GLU A 497 13.56 22.86 -29.83
CA GLU A 497 14.70 23.56 -30.45
C GLU A 497 14.81 25.01 -29.97
N LYS A 498 13.67 25.71 -29.87
CA LYS A 498 13.66 27.10 -29.41
C LYS A 498 14.01 27.21 -27.93
N LEU A 499 13.40 26.40 -27.07
CA LEU A 499 13.64 26.43 -25.62
C LEU A 499 15.07 25.99 -25.27
N SER A 500 15.56 24.91 -25.87
CA SER A 500 16.93 24.40 -25.64
C SER A 500 18.04 25.34 -26.12
N SER A 501 17.71 26.34 -26.94
CA SER A 501 18.64 27.40 -27.34
C SER A 501 18.82 28.50 -26.28
N ILE A 502 17.96 28.53 -25.27
CA ILE A 502 17.94 29.55 -24.20
C ILE A 502 18.57 28.93 -22.94
N PRO A 503 19.43 29.66 -22.19
CA PRO A 503 19.97 29.16 -20.93
C PRO A 503 18.86 28.89 -19.90
N HIS A 504 18.91 27.72 -19.28
CA HIS A 504 18.01 27.30 -18.21
C HIS A 504 18.73 27.28 -16.86
N LYS A 505 17.98 27.47 -15.78
CA LYS A 505 18.47 27.25 -14.42
C LYS A 505 18.69 25.77 -14.15
N ARG A 506 19.74 25.43 -13.40
CA ARG A 506 20.01 24.05 -12.99
C ARG A 506 18.87 23.46 -12.17
N GLU A 507 18.26 24.26 -11.29
CA GLU A 507 17.11 23.83 -10.49
C GLU A 507 15.92 23.43 -11.37
N THR A 508 15.72 24.10 -12.50
CA THR A 508 14.66 23.77 -13.46
C THR A 508 15.01 22.51 -14.27
N MET A 509 16.28 22.32 -14.63
CA MET A 509 16.75 21.13 -15.35
C MET A 509 16.56 19.85 -14.54
N ASP A 510 16.79 19.93 -13.23
CA ASP A 510 16.69 18.80 -12.29
C ASP A 510 15.33 18.73 -11.57
N GLN A 511 14.36 19.58 -11.95
CA GLN A 511 13.03 19.56 -11.35
C GLN A 511 12.31 18.25 -11.69
N ILE A 512 11.76 17.62 -10.66
CA ILE A 512 10.86 16.47 -10.78
C ILE A 512 9.43 16.99 -10.65
N THR A 513 8.56 16.61 -11.59
CA THR A 513 7.14 17.00 -11.52
C THR A 513 6.43 16.36 -10.32
N SER A 514 5.57 17.11 -9.63
CA SER A 514 4.91 16.64 -8.41
C SER A 514 3.95 15.48 -8.65
N LYS A 515 3.28 15.43 -9.81
CA LYS A 515 2.30 14.39 -10.16
C LYS A 515 2.92 13.23 -10.92
N LYS A 516 3.48 13.48 -12.12
CA LYS A 516 4.08 12.45 -12.98
C LYS A 516 5.44 11.94 -12.51
N ARG A 517 6.10 12.66 -11.60
CA ARG A 517 7.48 12.39 -11.18
C ARG A 517 8.47 12.33 -12.35
N LEU A 518 8.16 12.98 -13.46
CA LEU A 518 9.05 13.08 -14.60
C LEU A 518 10.12 14.13 -14.34
N SER A 519 11.34 13.78 -14.71
CA SER A 519 12.43 14.73 -15.00
C SER A 519 12.56 14.93 -16.51
N ILE A 520 13.18 16.03 -16.91
CA ILE A 520 13.49 16.33 -18.32
C ILE A 520 14.25 15.18 -19.01
N LEU A 521 15.28 14.61 -18.37
CA LEU A 521 16.11 13.56 -18.98
C LEU A 521 15.33 12.25 -19.20
N HIS A 522 14.50 11.83 -18.24
CA HIS A 522 13.61 10.67 -18.44
C HIS A 522 12.62 10.87 -19.59
N SER A 523 11.99 12.05 -19.71
CA SER A 523 11.11 12.35 -20.83
C SER A 523 11.88 12.38 -22.16
N ALA A 524 13.12 12.88 -22.17
CA ALA A 524 13.98 12.84 -23.35
C ALA A 524 14.31 11.38 -23.76
N VAL A 525 14.63 10.51 -22.81
CA VAL A 525 14.85 9.07 -23.06
C VAL A 525 13.59 8.40 -23.63
N ASN A 526 12.41 8.70 -23.08
CA ASN A 526 11.13 8.16 -23.57
C ASN A 526 10.75 8.66 -24.97
N SER A 527 11.18 9.87 -25.37
CA SER A 527 10.98 10.36 -26.73
C SER A 527 11.65 9.50 -27.80
N GLY A 528 12.65 8.68 -27.42
CA GLY A 528 13.38 7.83 -28.36
C GLY A 528 14.26 8.60 -29.34
N ASN A 529 14.51 9.90 -29.09
CA ASN A 529 15.35 10.75 -29.93
C ASN A 529 16.73 10.99 -29.27
N PRO A 530 17.81 10.39 -29.81
CA PRO A 530 19.15 10.54 -29.25
C PRO A 530 19.66 11.97 -29.24
N ASP A 531 19.29 12.79 -30.24
CA ASP A 531 19.79 14.16 -30.37
C ASP A 531 19.15 15.06 -29.30
N VAL A 532 17.90 14.78 -28.92
CA VAL A 532 17.23 15.43 -27.78
C VAL A 532 17.93 15.05 -26.47
N VAL A 533 18.28 13.77 -26.29
CA VAL A 533 18.99 13.28 -25.09
C VAL A 533 20.36 13.94 -24.97
N GLU A 534 21.16 13.92 -26.05
CA GLU A 534 22.48 14.55 -26.11
C GLU A 534 22.40 16.03 -25.74
N LYS A 535 21.47 16.76 -26.36
CA LYS A 535 21.28 18.18 -26.08
C LYS A 535 20.90 18.47 -24.62
N ILE A 536 20.06 17.63 -24.02
CA ILE A 536 19.66 17.78 -22.60
C ILE A 536 20.83 17.48 -21.65
N ILE A 537 21.67 16.50 -21.98
CA ILE A 537 22.90 16.21 -21.21
C ILE A 537 23.86 17.40 -21.30
N ASP A 538 24.07 17.97 -22.49
CA ASP A 538 24.91 19.15 -22.70
C ASP A 538 24.44 20.39 -21.92
N MET A 539 23.14 20.47 -21.63
CA MET A 539 22.54 21.53 -20.82
C MET A 539 22.79 21.35 -19.31
N GLY A 540 23.51 20.30 -18.90
CA GLY A 540 24.00 20.12 -17.53
C GLY A 540 22.98 19.53 -16.55
N CYS A 541 22.05 18.70 -17.02
CA CYS A 541 21.14 17.95 -16.15
C CYS A 541 21.86 16.85 -15.35
N SER A 542 21.27 16.43 -14.24
CA SER A 542 21.77 15.34 -13.40
C SER A 542 21.49 13.97 -14.06
N ILE A 543 22.56 13.29 -14.48
CA ILE A 543 22.50 12.04 -15.26
C ILE A 543 21.83 10.86 -14.54
N ASP A 544 21.98 10.78 -13.21
CA ASP A 544 21.50 9.68 -12.36
C ASP A 544 20.29 10.09 -11.49
N LEU A 545 19.61 11.19 -11.83
CA LEU A 545 18.44 11.64 -11.09
C LEU A 545 17.37 10.52 -11.06
N ILE A 546 16.95 10.06 -9.90
CA ILE A 546 15.92 9.03 -9.77
C ILE A 546 14.52 9.64 -9.90
N SER A 547 13.72 9.14 -10.85
CA SER A 547 12.42 9.71 -11.21
C SER A 547 11.47 8.62 -11.76
N THR A 548 10.29 9.03 -12.22
CA THR A 548 9.18 8.22 -12.77
C THR A 548 8.45 7.39 -11.72
N THR A 549 7.34 6.76 -12.13
CA THR A 549 6.59 5.81 -11.29
C THR A 549 7.43 4.63 -10.83
N ASN A 550 8.46 4.28 -11.61
CA ASN A 550 9.28 3.11 -11.36
C ASN A 550 10.52 3.44 -10.52
N LYS A 551 10.63 4.67 -10.00
CA LYS A 551 11.73 5.13 -9.13
C LYS A 551 13.10 4.71 -9.66
N CYS A 552 13.31 4.98 -10.95
CA CYS A 552 14.46 4.51 -11.69
C CYS A 552 15.35 5.65 -12.19
N SER A 553 16.57 5.32 -12.61
CA SER A 553 17.46 6.23 -13.32
C SER A 553 17.16 6.28 -14.82
N PRO A 554 17.62 7.33 -15.54
CA PRO A 554 17.50 7.41 -16.99
C PRO A 554 18.14 6.21 -17.71
N LEU A 555 19.27 5.71 -17.21
CA LEU A 555 19.92 4.51 -17.78
C LEU A 555 19.06 3.26 -17.59
N HIS A 556 18.49 3.07 -16.39
CA HIS A 556 17.56 1.95 -16.15
C HIS A 556 16.33 2.03 -17.05
N LEU A 557 15.76 3.22 -17.23
CA LEU A 557 14.65 3.45 -18.17
C LEU A 557 15.04 3.10 -19.61
N ALA A 558 16.22 3.54 -20.07
CA ALA A 558 16.70 3.25 -21.42
C ALA A 558 16.90 1.75 -21.66
N VAL A 559 17.46 1.04 -20.67
CA VAL A 559 17.61 -0.43 -20.71
C VAL A 559 16.25 -1.14 -20.74
N ARG A 560 15.30 -0.72 -19.91
CA ARG A 560 13.94 -1.27 -19.93
C ARG A 560 13.28 -1.08 -21.30
N ASN A 561 13.39 0.13 -21.84
CA ASN A 561 12.79 0.48 -23.11
C ASN A 561 13.36 -0.35 -24.27
N ILE A 562 14.66 -0.68 -24.26
CA ILE A 562 15.23 -1.58 -25.26
C ILE A 562 14.75 -3.03 -25.06
N GLY A 563 14.63 -3.50 -23.82
CA GLY A 563 14.09 -4.82 -23.51
C GLY A 563 12.67 -5.03 -24.06
N CYS A 564 11.80 -4.03 -23.88
CA CYS A 564 10.45 -4.00 -24.47
C CYS A 564 10.46 -4.12 -26.00
N THR A 565 11.42 -3.49 -26.67
CA THR A 565 11.54 -3.53 -28.14
C THR A 565 12.15 -4.85 -28.64
N LEU A 566 13.09 -5.45 -27.90
CA LEU A 566 13.73 -6.72 -28.26
C LEU A 566 12.78 -7.92 -28.12
N ASN A 567 11.84 -7.88 -27.15
CA ASN A 567 10.87 -8.95 -26.91
C ASN A 567 9.43 -8.39 -26.80
N SER A 568 8.85 -7.96 -27.92
CA SER A 568 7.50 -7.36 -27.95
C SER A 568 6.39 -8.31 -27.47
N GLU A 569 6.46 -9.61 -27.78
CA GLU A 569 5.51 -10.62 -27.29
C GLU A 569 5.57 -10.78 -25.77
N ALA A 570 6.78 -10.82 -25.20
CA ALA A 570 6.97 -10.88 -23.76
C ALA A 570 6.47 -9.60 -23.09
N PHE A 571 6.72 -8.43 -23.69
CA PHE A 571 6.22 -7.15 -23.20
C PHE A 571 4.68 -7.10 -23.21
N LEU A 572 4.03 -7.52 -24.31
CA LEU A 572 2.57 -7.61 -24.36
C LEU A 572 2.03 -8.61 -23.32
N SER A 573 2.68 -9.76 -23.16
CA SER A 573 2.31 -10.74 -22.13
C SER A 573 2.44 -10.17 -20.72
N GLN A 574 3.50 -9.40 -20.44
CA GLN A 574 3.67 -8.68 -19.18
C GLN A 574 2.56 -7.66 -18.97
N LEU A 575 2.19 -6.86 -19.97
CA LEU A 575 1.07 -5.90 -19.87
C LEU A 575 -0.30 -6.59 -19.63
N LYS A 576 -0.49 -7.80 -20.17
CA LYS A 576 -1.71 -8.60 -19.95
C LYS A 576 -1.78 -9.18 -18.54
N ASN A 577 -0.66 -9.66 -18.03
CA ASN A 577 -0.57 -10.35 -16.75
C ASN A 577 -0.19 -9.41 -15.59
N ALA A 578 0.11 -8.14 -15.86
CA ALA A 578 0.50 -7.17 -14.85
C ALA A 578 -0.65 -6.91 -13.89
N THR A 579 -0.45 -7.28 -12.62
CA THR A 579 -1.24 -6.78 -11.51
C THR A 579 -0.65 -5.45 -11.07
N LEU A 580 -1.45 -4.40 -10.94
CA LEU A 580 -0.95 -3.13 -10.42
C LEU A 580 -0.62 -3.25 -8.94
N ASP A 581 0.59 -2.87 -8.57
CA ASP A 581 0.96 -2.73 -7.17
C ASP A 581 0.57 -1.36 -6.60
N THR A 582 0.83 -1.18 -5.30
CA THR A 582 0.50 0.03 -4.55
C THR A 582 1.13 1.29 -5.14
N GLU A 583 2.37 1.23 -5.63
CA GLU A 583 3.09 2.37 -6.19
C GLU A 583 2.51 2.78 -7.55
N GLN A 584 2.13 1.80 -8.37
CA GLN A 584 1.47 2.04 -9.65
C GLN A 584 0.05 2.61 -9.47
N VAL A 585 -0.73 2.09 -8.51
CA VAL A 585 -2.06 2.63 -8.19
C VAL A 585 -1.97 4.07 -7.67
N ASP A 586 -1.02 4.35 -6.77
CA ASP A 586 -0.76 5.71 -6.25
C ASP A 586 -0.36 6.68 -7.37
N ALA A 587 0.46 6.24 -8.32
CA ALA A 587 0.78 7.02 -9.52
C ALA A 587 -0.48 7.35 -10.34
N ILE A 588 -1.34 6.37 -10.61
CA ILE A 588 -2.61 6.60 -11.34
C ILE A 588 -3.48 7.61 -10.58
N ILE A 589 -3.63 7.46 -9.25
CA ILE A 589 -4.39 8.39 -8.40
C ILE A 589 -3.87 9.82 -8.54
N ARG A 590 -2.55 10.03 -8.51
CA ARG A 590 -1.94 11.36 -8.74
C ARG A 590 -2.24 11.90 -10.13
N TYR A 591 -2.15 11.05 -11.16
CA TYR A 591 -2.26 11.46 -12.56
C TYR A 591 -3.68 11.88 -12.91
N THR A 592 -4.64 11.05 -12.49
CA THR A 592 -6.06 11.30 -12.68
C THR A 592 -6.60 12.30 -11.68
N ASN A 593 -5.82 12.74 -10.67
CA ASN A 593 -6.34 13.57 -9.59
C ASN A 593 -7.53 12.92 -8.88
N ASN A 594 -7.50 11.59 -8.79
CA ASN A 594 -8.56 10.72 -8.30
C ASN A 594 -9.92 10.85 -9.02
N LEU A 595 -9.96 11.35 -10.26
CA LEU A 595 -11.20 11.55 -11.03
C LEU A 595 -12.01 10.28 -11.24
N THR A 596 -11.31 9.19 -11.48
CA THR A 596 -11.90 7.89 -11.78
C THR A 596 -12.35 7.16 -10.52
N ASN A 597 -12.42 7.85 -9.37
CA ASN A 597 -12.60 7.24 -8.05
C ASN A 597 -11.66 6.03 -7.91
N SER A 598 -10.36 6.22 -8.13
CA SER A 598 -9.38 5.16 -8.44
C SER A 598 -9.26 4.05 -7.39
N ASP A 599 -9.81 4.19 -6.19
CA ASP A 599 -9.96 3.09 -5.24
C ASP A 599 -10.90 1.99 -5.80
N SER A 600 -11.82 2.37 -6.71
CA SER A 600 -12.57 1.47 -7.58
C SER A 600 -11.76 0.96 -8.78
N ILE A 601 -10.74 1.67 -9.28
CA ILE A 601 -9.77 1.12 -10.27
C ILE A 601 -8.94 -0.01 -9.62
N GLY A 602 -8.48 0.17 -8.38
CA GLY A 602 -7.81 -0.91 -7.64
C GLY A 602 -8.69 -2.14 -7.47
N ARG A 603 -10.00 -1.96 -7.22
CA ARG A 603 -10.99 -3.06 -7.22
C ARG A 603 -11.25 -3.62 -8.62
N PHE A 604 -11.39 -2.77 -9.62
CA PHE A 604 -11.67 -3.10 -11.02
C PHE A 604 -10.55 -3.93 -11.65
N ILE A 605 -9.29 -3.62 -11.34
CA ILE A 605 -8.12 -4.40 -11.80
C ILE A 605 -8.07 -5.77 -11.13
N ARG A 606 -8.56 -5.88 -9.88
CA ARG A 606 -8.68 -7.16 -9.16
C ARG A 606 -9.87 -7.99 -9.61
N SER A 607 -10.89 -7.38 -10.22
CA SER A 607 -12.02 -8.07 -10.82
C SER A 607 -11.78 -8.23 -12.33
N SER A 608 -11.28 -9.38 -12.78
CA SER A 608 -11.17 -9.68 -14.21
C SER A 608 -12.55 -9.62 -14.88
N PRO A 609 -12.87 -8.64 -15.74
CA PRO A 609 -14.09 -8.70 -16.53
C PRO A 609 -13.71 -9.47 -17.80
N GLU A 610 -13.88 -10.79 -17.80
CA GLU A 610 -13.49 -11.62 -18.96
C GLU A 610 -14.41 -11.41 -20.18
N GLU A 611 -15.54 -10.69 -20.07
CA GLU A 611 -16.44 -10.40 -21.19
C GLU A 611 -17.10 -9.00 -21.06
N SER A 612 -16.36 -7.91 -21.30
CA SER A 612 -16.94 -6.56 -21.40
C SER A 612 -16.27 -5.70 -22.47
N LEU A 613 -16.97 -4.65 -22.94
CA LEU A 613 -16.41 -3.60 -23.81
C LEU A 613 -15.11 -3.00 -23.24
N GLU A 614 -14.96 -3.00 -21.91
CA GLU A 614 -13.77 -2.49 -21.24
C GLU A 614 -12.56 -3.41 -21.46
N ALA A 615 -12.77 -4.73 -21.54
CA ALA A 615 -11.70 -5.68 -21.87
C ALA A 615 -11.17 -5.48 -23.29
N GLU A 616 -12.07 -5.22 -24.26
CA GLU A 616 -11.67 -4.88 -25.64
C GLU A 616 -10.90 -3.56 -25.71
N ILE A 617 -11.37 -2.51 -25.01
CA ILE A 617 -10.67 -1.22 -24.92
C ILE A 617 -9.30 -1.39 -24.28
N MET A 618 -9.19 -2.20 -23.22
CA MET A 618 -7.93 -2.46 -22.53
C MET A 618 -6.94 -3.19 -23.45
N GLU A 619 -7.40 -4.19 -24.20
CA GLU A 619 -6.55 -4.90 -25.15
C GLU A 619 -6.06 -3.99 -26.28
N ALA A 620 -6.95 -3.16 -26.85
CA ALA A 620 -6.57 -2.17 -27.84
C ALA A 620 -5.56 -1.15 -27.28
N THR A 621 -5.73 -0.75 -26.01
CA THR A 621 -4.81 0.17 -25.32
C THR A 621 -3.43 -0.46 -25.14
N ARG A 622 -3.36 -1.72 -24.68
CA ARG A 622 -2.09 -2.45 -24.55
C ARG A 622 -1.39 -2.59 -25.89
N GLN A 623 -2.14 -2.92 -26.95
CA GLN A 623 -1.58 -3.04 -28.29
C GLN A 623 -1.02 -1.69 -28.78
N CYS A 624 -1.75 -0.60 -28.57
CA CYS A 624 -1.28 0.75 -28.90
C CYS A 624 0.02 1.13 -28.16
N ILE A 625 0.16 0.75 -26.88
CA ILE A 625 1.40 0.94 -26.10
C ILE A 625 2.55 0.16 -26.75
N VAL A 626 2.33 -1.10 -27.11
CA VAL A 626 3.35 -1.92 -27.79
C VAL A 626 3.74 -1.30 -29.13
N ASP A 627 2.77 -0.94 -29.97
CA ASP A 627 3.01 -0.35 -31.29
C ASP A 627 3.80 0.97 -31.18
N SER A 628 3.47 1.79 -30.17
CA SER A 628 4.18 3.03 -29.86
C SER A 628 5.65 2.77 -29.50
N HIS A 629 5.90 1.79 -28.63
CA HIS A 629 7.25 1.37 -28.28
C HIS A 629 8.04 0.80 -29.48
N MET A 630 7.37 0.07 -30.38
CA MET A 630 7.99 -0.51 -31.57
C MET A 630 8.25 0.51 -32.69
N SER A 631 7.59 1.67 -32.66
CA SER A 631 7.81 2.73 -33.64
C SER A 631 9.18 3.41 -33.52
N ILE A 632 9.84 3.31 -32.36
CA ILE A 632 11.19 3.85 -32.13
C ILE A 632 12.23 2.83 -32.62
N PRO A 633 13.18 3.22 -33.49
CA PRO A 633 14.26 2.36 -33.95
C PRO A 633 15.16 1.84 -32.81
N VAL A 634 15.58 0.59 -32.90
CA VAL A 634 16.49 -0.04 -31.91
C VAL A 634 17.82 0.72 -31.85
N GLU A 635 18.32 1.19 -32.99
CA GLU A 635 19.56 1.96 -33.10
C GLU A 635 19.50 3.25 -32.29
N ASN A 636 18.34 3.92 -32.28
CA ASN A 636 18.15 5.10 -31.45
C ASN A 636 18.20 4.75 -29.96
N ARG A 637 17.59 3.64 -29.54
CA ARG A 637 17.63 3.20 -28.14
C ARG A 637 19.06 2.85 -27.70
N LEU A 638 19.82 2.16 -28.54
CA LEU A 638 21.23 1.87 -28.30
C LEU A 638 22.05 3.17 -28.20
N LYS A 639 21.89 4.11 -29.15
CA LYS A 639 22.57 5.41 -29.10
C LYS A 639 22.22 6.20 -27.83
N ILE A 640 21.00 6.11 -27.32
CA ILE A 640 20.62 6.75 -26.04
C ILE A 640 21.34 6.09 -24.86
N ILE A 641 21.40 4.76 -24.81
CA ILE A 641 22.16 4.04 -23.77
C ILE A 641 23.64 4.44 -23.82
N ASP A 642 24.20 4.55 -25.03
CA ASP A 642 25.57 4.97 -25.27
C ASP A 642 25.86 6.36 -24.71
N LEU A 643 25.03 7.34 -25.06
CA LEU A 643 25.12 8.72 -24.58
C LEU A 643 25.08 8.78 -23.05
N LEU A 644 24.19 8.02 -22.41
CA LEU A 644 24.08 8.00 -20.95
C LEU A 644 25.33 7.42 -20.29
N ILE A 645 25.81 6.27 -20.76
CA ILE A 645 27.01 5.60 -20.21
C ILE A 645 28.26 6.46 -20.41
N GLU A 646 28.45 7.03 -21.59
CA GLU A 646 29.62 7.84 -21.94
C GLU A 646 29.66 9.17 -21.15
N ASN A 647 28.50 9.68 -20.74
CA ASN A 647 28.38 10.84 -19.87
C ASN A 647 28.31 10.50 -18.37
N GLY A 648 28.71 9.28 -17.99
CA GLY A 648 28.94 8.90 -16.60
C GLY A 648 27.70 8.43 -15.83
N ALA A 649 26.64 7.98 -16.51
CA ALA A 649 25.52 7.32 -15.85
C ALA A 649 26.00 6.08 -15.05
N SER A 650 25.49 5.93 -13.83
CA SER A 650 25.90 4.85 -12.93
C SER A 650 25.29 3.51 -13.35
N ILE A 651 26.13 2.66 -13.95
CA ILE A 651 25.77 1.30 -14.39
C ILE A 651 25.38 0.39 -13.22
N ASN A 652 25.97 0.65 -12.04
CA ASN A 652 25.79 -0.16 -10.83
C ASN A 652 24.79 0.44 -9.84
N LEU A 653 23.98 1.41 -10.27
CA LEU A 653 22.99 2.05 -9.42
C LEU A 653 21.91 1.06 -8.98
N GLU A 654 21.72 0.95 -7.68
CA GLU A 654 20.72 0.06 -7.08
C GLU A 654 19.38 0.78 -6.97
N HIS A 655 18.35 0.16 -7.53
CA HIS A 655 16.98 0.66 -7.45
C HIS A 655 16.27 0.07 -6.24
N SER A 656 15.30 0.81 -5.71
CA SER A 656 14.51 0.41 -4.54
C SER A 656 13.14 -0.19 -4.91
N TYR A 657 12.80 -0.17 -6.19
CA TYR A 657 11.53 -0.62 -6.76
C TYR A 657 11.76 -1.04 -8.24
N PRO A 658 11.04 -2.07 -8.75
CA PRO A 658 10.10 -2.94 -8.03
C PRO A 658 10.81 -3.91 -7.08
N ILE A 659 12.09 -4.21 -7.35
CA ILE A 659 12.92 -5.11 -6.55
C ILE A 659 14.07 -4.30 -5.95
N ASN A 660 14.21 -4.35 -4.63
CA ASN A 660 15.25 -3.61 -3.92
C ASN A 660 16.64 -4.18 -4.21
N GLY A 661 17.61 -3.32 -4.56
CA GLY A 661 18.97 -3.69 -4.94
C GLY A 661 19.13 -4.08 -6.41
N TYR A 662 18.08 -3.99 -7.24
CA TYR A 662 18.14 -4.35 -8.66
C TYR A 662 18.89 -3.29 -9.48
N THR A 663 19.78 -3.71 -10.39
CA THR A 663 20.65 -2.81 -11.16
C THR A 663 20.27 -2.76 -12.65
N PRO A 664 20.64 -1.70 -13.40
CA PRO A 664 20.48 -1.65 -14.86
C PRO A 664 21.11 -2.85 -15.58
N LEU A 665 22.30 -3.30 -15.13
CA LEU A 665 22.97 -4.47 -15.71
C LEU A 665 22.16 -5.76 -15.50
N MET A 666 21.57 -5.96 -14.32
CA MET A 666 20.70 -7.12 -14.06
C MET A 666 19.50 -7.14 -15.02
N LEU A 667 18.89 -5.98 -15.28
CA LEU A 667 17.78 -5.87 -16.22
C LEU A 667 18.21 -6.21 -17.66
N ALA A 668 19.35 -5.69 -18.11
CA ALA A 668 19.89 -6.01 -19.43
C ALA A 668 20.16 -7.52 -19.59
N VAL A 669 20.62 -8.19 -18.53
CA VAL A 669 20.80 -9.65 -18.49
C VAL A 669 19.46 -10.37 -18.57
N GLU A 670 18.47 -9.98 -17.78
CA GLU A 670 17.12 -10.56 -17.80
C GLU A 670 16.46 -10.46 -19.19
N ASP A 671 16.49 -9.27 -19.78
CA ASP A 671 15.88 -8.99 -21.08
C ASP A 671 16.63 -9.64 -22.26
N GLY A 672 17.87 -10.09 -22.04
CA GLY A 672 18.69 -10.72 -23.09
C GLY A 672 19.38 -9.72 -24.02
N ALA A 673 19.57 -8.47 -23.57
CA ALA A 673 20.18 -7.40 -24.35
C ALA A 673 21.72 -7.54 -24.41
N LEU A 674 22.22 -8.51 -25.19
CA LEU A 674 23.63 -8.90 -25.23
C LEU A 674 24.58 -7.73 -25.48
N GLU A 675 24.30 -6.88 -26.48
CA GLU A 675 25.13 -5.71 -26.82
C GLU A 675 25.21 -4.70 -25.67
N VAL A 676 24.08 -4.47 -25.00
CA VAL A 676 24.01 -3.59 -23.82
C VAL A 676 24.81 -4.17 -22.66
N VAL A 677 24.70 -5.48 -22.42
CA VAL A 677 25.47 -6.17 -21.37
C VAL A 677 26.97 -6.07 -21.65
N GLU A 678 27.42 -6.34 -22.88
CA GLU A 678 28.82 -6.23 -23.26
C GLU A 678 29.36 -4.82 -23.02
N LYS A 679 28.60 -3.79 -23.44
CA LYS A 679 28.99 -2.39 -23.22
C LYS A 679 29.02 -2.05 -21.73
N MET A 680 27.99 -2.40 -20.96
CA MET A 680 27.96 -2.14 -19.52
C MET A 680 29.12 -2.79 -18.77
N LEU A 681 29.49 -4.03 -19.11
CA LEU A 681 30.65 -4.71 -18.53
C LEU A 681 31.96 -3.98 -18.86
N LYS A 682 32.13 -3.53 -20.11
CA LYS A 682 33.31 -2.76 -20.54
C LYS A 682 33.48 -1.44 -19.76
N PHE A 683 32.37 -0.82 -19.34
CA PHE A 683 32.36 0.42 -18.57
C PHE A 683 32.28 0.19 -17.05
N GLY A 684 32.60 -1.02 -16.56
CA GLY A 684 32.73 -1.30 -15.12
C GLY A 684 31.45 -1.77 -14.43
N GLY A 685 30.48 -2.29 -15.18
CA GLY A 685 29.34 -3.01 -14.63
C GLY A 685 29.80 -4.22 -13.80
N ASP A 686 29.31 -4.33 -12.57
CA ASP A 686 29.67 -5.41 -11.65
C ASP A 686 28.63 -6.53 -11.68
N PRO A 687 28.92 -7.68 -12.32
CA PRO A 687 27.98 -8.78 -12.40
C PRO A 687 27.81 -9.54 -11.07
N LYS A 688 28.62 -9.24 -10.04
CA LYS A 688 28.59 -9.88 -8.73
C LYS A 688 27.66 -9.21 -7.74
N LYS A 689 27.16 -7.99 -8.03
CA LYS A 689 26.10 -7.38 -7.21
C LYS A 689 24.91 -8.33 -7.12
N THR A 690 24.27 -8.34 -5.97
CA THR A 690 23.13 -9.22 -5.68
C THR A 690 21.92 -8.43 -5.22
N HIS A 691 20.73 -8.87 -5.62
CA HIS A 691 19.47 -8.47 -4.99
C HIS A 691 18.82 -9.68 -4.31
N TYR A 692 17.97 -9.45 -3.31
CA TYR A 692 17.18 -10.51 -2.68
C TYR A 692 15.91 -10.75 -3.51
N GLN A 693 15.65 -12.01 -3.91
CA GLN A 693 14.43 -12.40 -4.61
C GLN A 693 13.49 -13.14 -3.64
N PRO A 694 12.41 -12.49 -3.12
CA PRO A 694 11.55 -13.07 -2.10
C PRO A 694 10.92 -14.40 -2.50
N VAL A 695 10.51 -14.54 -3.77
CA VAL A 695 9.85 -15.76 -4.28
C VAL A 695 10.77 -16.99 -4.21
N LEU A 696 12.09 -16.78 -4.35
CA LEU A 696 13.08 -17.86 -4.30
C LEU A 696 13.79 -17.96 -2.95
N GLY A 697 13.52 -17.04 -2.00
CA GLY A 697 14.13 -17.01 -0.69
C GLY A 697 15.67 -16.91 -0.71
N ARG A 698 16.26 -16.26 -1.72
CA ARG A 698 17.72 -16.14 -1.85
C ARG A 698 18.17 -14.92 -2.62
N HIS A 699 19.45 -14.58 -2.48
CA HIS A 699 20.10 -13.54 -3.28
C HIS A 699 20.50 -14.07 -4.66
N LEU A 700 20.31 -13.24 -5.69
CA LEU A 700 20.65 -13.53 -7.09
C LEU A 700 21.58 -12.45 -7.65
N ASN A 701 22.59 -12.86 -8.41
CA ASN A 701 23.43 -11.97 -9.23
C ASN A 701 23.18 -12.15 -10.73
N CYS A 702 23.98 -11.50 -11.59
CA CYS A 702 23.81 -11.59 -13.05
C CYS A 702 24.02 -13.01 -13.61
N PHE A 703 24.89 -13.83 -13.00
CA PHE A 703 25.08 -15.23 -13.43
C PHE A 703 23.85 -16.08 -13.12
N ASP A 704 23.23 -15.86 -11.95
CA ASP A 704 22.01 -16.55 -11.56
C ASP A 704 20.83 -16.14 -12.46
N LEU A 705 20.70 -14.85 -12.76
CA LEU A 705 19.68 -14.32 -13.66
C LEU A 705 19.84 -14.87 -15.09
N ALA A 706 21.06 -14.88 -15.63
CA ALA A 706 21.32 -15.42 -16.96
C ALA A 706 20.94 -16.91 -17.06
N LYS A 707 21.12 -17.69 -15.98
CA LYS A 707 20.65 -19.09 -15.90
C LYS A 707 19.13 -19.16 -15.81
N LEU A 708 18.53 -18.37 -14.92
CA LEU A 708 17.09 -18.36 -14.64
C LEU A 708 16.28 -18.03 -15.89
N TRP A 709 16.74 -17.06 -16.68
CA TRP A 709 16.10 -16.59 -17.91
C TRP A 709 16.66 -17.25 -19.19
N HIS A 710 17.43 -18.33 -19.04
CA HIS A 710 18.00 -19.12 -20.15
C HIS A 710 18.84 -18.33 -21.17
N ARG A 711 19.55 -17.30 -20.73
CA ARG A 711 20.42 -16.42 -21.55
C ARG A 711 21.82 -17.01 -21.70
N LYS A 712 21.96 -18.03 -22.56
CA LYS A 712 23.20 -18.80 -22.72
C LYS A 712 24.41 -17.96 -23.14
N GLU A 713 24.24 -17.08 -24.12
CA GLU A 713 25.33 -16.24 -24.65
C GLU A 713 25.83 -15.24 -23.61
N ILE A 714 24.89 -14.57 -22.92
CA ILE A 714 25.22 -13.67 -21.80
C ILE A 714 25.91 -14.43 -20.67
N PHE A 715 25.46 -15.64 -20.33
CA PHE A 715 26.12 -16.46 -19.32
C PHE A 715 27.58 -16.78 -19.69
N GLN A 716 27.85 -17.08 -20.95
CA GLN A 716 29.21 -17.30 -21.46
C GLN A 716 30.05 -16.02 -21.42
N LEU A 717 29.48 -14.88 -21.84
CA LEU A 717 30.12 -13.57 -21.78
C LEU A 717 30.54 -13.21 -20.34
N LEU A 718 29.63 -13.36 -19.38
CA LEU A 718 29.88 -13.13 -17.96
C LEU A 718 31.01 -14.04 -17.43
N GLY A 719 31.05 -15.30 -17.88
CA GLY A 719 32.10 -16.26 -17.50
C GLY A 719 33.48 -15.91 -18.05
N SER A 720 33.55 -15.36 -19.27
CA SER A 720 34.82 -14.97 -19.91
C SER A 720 35.54 -13.83 -19.18
N GLN A 721 34.78 -12.90 -18.59
CA GLN A 721 35.30 -11.74 -17.85
C GLN A 721 35.93 -12.13 -16.49
N LEU A 722 35.53 -13.27 -15.89
CA LEU A 722 36.12 -13.77 -14.64
C LEU A 722 37.51 -14.40 -14.82
N VAL A 723 37.86 -14.81 -16.05
CA VAL A 723 39.14 -15.47 -16.36
C VAL A 723 40.21 -14.44 -16.79
N GLY A 724 39.80 -13.21 -17.13
CA GLY A 724 40.67 -12.13 -17.62
C GLY A 724 41.07 -11.08 -16.58
N SER A 725 40.60 -11.19 -15.33
CA SER A 725 40.94 -10.34 -14.17
C SER A 725 41.71 -11.12 -13.12
#